data_AF-A0A7C5YPM2-F1
#
_entry.id   AF-A0A7C5YPM2-F1
#
_cell.length_a   1.000
_cell.length_b   1.000
_cell.length_c   1.000
_cell.angle_alpha   90.00
_cell.angle_beta   90.00
_cell.angle_gamma   90.00
#
_symmetry.space_group_name_H-M   'P 1'
#
loop_
_entity.id
_entity.type
_entity.pdbx_description
1 polymer ?
#
loop_
_entity_poly.entity_id
_entity_poly.type
_entity_poly.pdbx_seq_one_letter_code
_entity_poly.pdbx_strand_id
1 'polypeptide(L)'
;MPDSAWLQAILNALALKPDALLTLALDPDDLLLEPEVRAALESEEPPVHLLTLDPADPIMFRYMYESGYRSRWDAGEPVRLLARLAGNDPKTFPYDLLARAGGMRSVRNLALYTFFPNLAYPVLQELAHHYRPALAALYDAYLAHPPPKRLTDEQSRRYVLQHIYGVDPEDIRTPTDLVRYLLQRHDRGLYPPPSLDQELLKNWRKEAELAALPLEEWLGDSTAFCRHLESIWQAYLAQQGYPVASAPLPEDAGALLPALDDREVQLHLSTMFLEGRLRPVRLAEPRPVYGHIKAGVYFDPAAYGRERLGRLLDLLGSNVPGLNSHHQDWLNFARSWAEVVRLRHQLTLDEETTGQMEHLHDQVEDAFACWLQSHYVRLASWPPVKAPLVGDRVAEFLAYRMRQGTERLALLVVDGLAWDQWLVLRDEAELEPLEEGALFACLPTLTPVARQALLAGKRPAQFPETWRRTDAEERRWKEFWAGEGLPSSAVMYQRDPDLQALEDVLSDGRVRVLAVVLTIVDRIMHGMQLGTAGLHQQVRQWAGEGSLGRMVQRLREAGFACWLTADHGNIEGAGIGVPRGEGVLVERPGQRVRVYTDPHFRQQVHEQFPQALAWTPEGLPDGVHLLLAPGRKAFLPLGRRAVCHGGLALEEVVVPWIRLG
;
A
#
# COMPACT_ATOMS: atom_id res chain seq x y z
N MET A 1 -15.39 -19.60 2.38
CA MET A 1 -15.60 -18.18 2.74
C MET A 1 -17.10 -17.97 2.73
N PRO A 2 -17.74 -17.32 3.71
CA PRO A 2 -19.08 -16.83 3.45
C PRO A 2 -18.94 -15.71 2.41
N ASP A 3 -19.57 -15.90 1.25
CA ASP A 3 -19.59 -14.92 0.16
C ASP A 3 -20.21 -13.61 0.67
N SER A 4 -19.58 -12.47 0.35
CA SER A 4 -20.16 -11.17 0.72
C SER A 4 -21.51 -11.01 0.01
N ALA A 5 -22.49 -10.36 0.66
CA ALA A 5 -23.81 -10.12 0.06
C ALA A 5 -23.69 -9.38 -1.28
N TRP A 6 -22.66 -8.55 -1.43
CA TRP A 6 -22.29 -7.88 -2.67
C TRP A 6 -21.88 -8.84 -3.79
N LEU A 7 -20.95 -9.76 -3.53
CA LEU A 7 -20.54 -10.78 -4.51
C LEU A 7 -21.74 -11.60 -4.96
N GLN A 8 -22.56 -12.04 -4.00
CA GLN A 8 -23.77 -12.81 -4.30
C GLN A 8 -24.78 -11.99 -5.13
N ALA A 9 -24.90 -10.68 -4.87
CA ALA A 9 -25.76 -9.80 -5.67
C ALA A 9 -25.30 -9.73 -7.13
N ILE A 10 -24.00 -9.58 -7.38
CA ILE A 10 -23.43 -9.56 -8.74
C ILE A 10 -23.71 -10.89 -9.46
N LEU A 11 -23.40 -12.02 -8.80
CA LEU A 11 -23.62 -13.35 -9.37
C LEU A 11 -25.12 -13.62 -9.64
N ASN A 12 -26.00 -13.19 -8.73
CA ASN A 12 -27.45 -13.29 -8.92
C ASN A 12 -27.93 -12.43 -10.09
N ALA A 13 -27.36 -11.25 -10.30
CA ALA A 13 -27.72 -10.35 -11.41
C ALA A 13 -27.33 -10.91 -12.78
N LEU A 14 -26.27 -11.75 -12.85
CA LEU A 14 -25.96 -12.52 -14.05
C LEU A 14 -27.04 -13.57 -14.38
N ALA A 15 -27.76 -14.06 -13.36
CA ALA A 15 -28.82 -15.06 -13.49
C ALA A 15 -28.40 -16.18 -14.47
N LEU A 16 -27.21 -16.74 -14.20
CA LEU A 16 -26.60 -17.79 -15.00
C LEU A 16 -27.48 -19.03 -14.97
N LYS A 17 -27.72 -19.61 -16.13
CA LYS A 17 -28.45 -20.88 -16.23
C LYS A 17 -27.46 -22.03 -16.47
N PRO A 18 -27.65 -23.20 -15.84
CA PRO A 18 -26.75 -24.34 -16.03
C PRO A 18 -26.68 -24.84 -17.48
N ASP A 19 -27.77 -24.69 -18.22
CA ASP A 19 -27.94 -25.13 -19.61
C ASP A 19 -27.57 -24.07 -20.66
N ALA A 20 -27.31 -22.83 -20.24
CA ALA A 20 -26.95 -21.75 -21.16
C ALA A 20 -25.44 -21.75 -21.45
N LEU A 21 -25.07 -22.04 -22.70
CA LEU A 21 -23.68 -21.98 -23.17
C LEU A 21 -23.16 -20.55 -23.36
N LEU A 22 -24.03 -19.58 -23.65
CA LEU A 22 -23.67 -18.18 -23.85
C LEU A 22 -24.55 -17.27 -22.98
N THR A 23 -23.90 -16.46 -22.16
CA THR A 23 -24.52 -15.31 -21.47
C THR A 23 -23.84 -14.03 -21.95
N LEU A 24 -24.62 -12.98 -22.19
CA LEU A 24 -24.12 -11.65 -22.54
C LEU A 24 -24.34 -10.71 -21.37
N ALA A 25 -23.32 -9.92 -21.01
CA ALA A 25 -23.41 -8.94 -19.93
C ALA A 25 -22.86 -7.58 -20.35
N LEU A 26 -23.65 -6.55 -20.07
CA LEU A 26 -23.23 -5.16 -19.99
C LEU A 26 -22.63 -4.94 -18.61
N ASP A 27 -21.39 -4.47 -18.58
CA ASP A 27 -20.63 -4.24 -17.36
C ASP A 27 -19.89 -2.90 -17.45
N PRO A 28 -20.62 -1.77 -17.47
CA PRO A 28 -20.05 -0.45 -17.66
C PRO A 28 -19.19 0.03 -16.48
N ASP A 29 -19.26 -0.67 -15.35
CA ASP A 29 -18.55 -0.33 -14.11
C ASP A 29 -17.51 -1.40 -13.73
N ASP A 30 -17.12 -2.28 -14.67
CA ASP A 30 -16.05 -3.30 -14.55
C ASP A 30 -16.22 -4.33 -13.41
N LEU A 31 -17.43 -4.62 -12.96
CA LEU A 31 -17.70 -5.57 -11.86
C LEU A 31 -17.25 -7.00 -12.18
N LEU A 32 -17.31 -7.42 -13.44
CA LEU A 32 -16.89 -8.78 -13.85
C LEU A 32 -15.37 -8.96 -13.89
N LEU A 33 -14.62 -7.86 -13.83
CA LEU A 33 -13.16 -7.92 -13.75
C LEU A 33 -12.66 -8.06 -12.31
N GLU A 34 -13.56 -7.96 -11.32
CA GLU A 34 -13.21 -8.13 -9.92
C GLU A 34 -12.70 -9.55 -9.65
N PRO A 35 -11.57 -9.72 -8.95
CA PRO A 35 -10.95 -11.04 -8.73
C PRO A 35 -11.89 -12.05 -8.07
N GLU A 36 -12.69 -11.60 -7.11
CA GLU A 36 -13.65 -12.43 -6.38
C GLU A 36 -14.77 -12.92 -7.30
N VAL A 37 -15.25 -12.07 -8.20
CA VAL A 37 -16.27 -12.43 -9.20
C VAL A 37 -15.69 -13.43 -10.20
N ARG A 38 -14.46 -13.19 -10.67
CA ARG A 38 -13.76 -14.13 -11.58
C ARG A 38 -13.53 -15.49 -10.96
N ALA A 39 -13.04 -15.52 -9.72
CA ALA A 39 -12.82 -16.77 -9.00
C ALA A 39 -14.13 -17.53 -8.79
N ALA A 40 -15.23 -16.83 -8.47
CA ALA A 40 -16.54 -17.44 -8.35
C ALA A 40 -17.01 -18.07 -9.68
N LEU A 41 -16.87 -17.34 -10.80
CA LEU A 41 -17.22 -17.85 -12.13
C LEU A 41 -16.37 -19.07 -12.56
N GLU A 42 -15.08 -19.07 -12.23
CA GLU A 42 -14.15 -20.17 -12.50
C GLU A 42 -14.43 -21.40 -11.60
N SER A 43 -15.03 -21.19 -10.43
CA SER A 43 -15.39 -22.26 -9.48
C SER A 43 -16.73 -22.95 -9.78
N GLU A 44 -17.51 -22.42 -10.72
CA GLU A 44 -18.75 -23.04 -11.18
C GLU A 44 -18.52 -24.42 -11.81
N GLU A 45 -19.50 -25.32 -11.72
CA GLU A 45 -19.45 -26.62 -12.39
C GLU A 45 -20.58 -26.75 -13.43
N PRO A 46 -20.27 -26.71 -14.75
CA PRO A 46 -18.96 -26.45 -15.35
C PRO A 46 -18.54 -24.97 -15.28
N PRO A 47 -17.23 -24.66 -15.37
CA PRO A 47 -16.69 -23.32 -15.16
C PRO A 47 -17.20 -22.35 -16.23
N VAL A 48 -17.38 -21.09 -15.83
CA VAL A 48 -17.84 -20.02 -16.72
C VAL A 48 -16.66 -19.17 -17.14
N HIS A 49 -16.34 -19.23 -18.42
CA HIS A 49 -15.23 -18.47 -18.99
C HIS A 49 -15.67 -17.03 -19.28
N LEU A 50 -14.81 -16.05 -19.00
CA LEU A 50 -15.07 -14.64 -19.30
C LEU A 50 -14.32 -14.22 -20.59
N LEU A 51 -15.02 -13.61 -21.54
CA LEU A 51 -14.41 -12.99 -22.73
C LEU A 51 -14.92 -11.56 -22.86
N THR A 52 -14.00 -10.59 -22.93
CA THR A 52 -14.36 -9.16 -23.08
C THR A 52 -14.39 -8.76 -24.55
N LEU A 53 -15.50 -8.19 -24.99
CA LEU A 53 -15.64 -7.49 -26.25
C LEU A 53 -15.11 -6.06 -26.07
N ASP A 54 -13.93 -5.80 -26.64
CA ASP A 54 -13.41 -4.44 -26.81
C ASP A 54 -13.93 -3.88 -28.14
N PRO A 55 -14.74 -2.80 -28.15
CA PRO A 55 -15.19 -2.15 -29.38
C PRO A 55 -14.04 -1.62 -30.25
N ALA A 56 -12.85 -1.36 -29.68
CA ALA A 56 -11.67 -0.93 -30.42
C ALA A 56 -10.96 -2.08 -31.16
N ASP A 57 -11.13 -3.33 -30.70
CA ASP A 57 -10.58 -4.52 -31.35
C ASP A 57 -11.62 -5.66 -31.45
N PRO A 58 -12.66 -5.49 -32.30
CA PRO A 58 -13.68 -6.51 -32.49
C PRO A 58 -13.13 -7.76 -33.19
N ILE A 59 -11.99 -7.66 -33.88
CA ILE A 59 -11.37 -8.77 -34.62
C ILE A 59 -10.76 -9.77 -33.65
N MET A 60 -10.01 -9.30 -32.66
CA MET A 60 -9.44 -10.16 -31.62
C MET A 60 -10.52 -10.89 -30.83
N PHE A 61 -11.57 -10.16 -30.42
CA PHE A 61 -12.73 -10.78 -29.77
C PHE A 61 -13.32 -11.90 -30.63
N ARG A 62 -13.53 -11.63 -31.93
CA ARG A 62 -14.13 -12.63 -32.84
C ARG A 62 -13.23 -13.84 -33.00
N TYR A 63 -11.92 -13.66 -33.16
CA TYR A 63 -10.97 -14.76 -33.25
C TYR A 63 -11.01 -15.66 -32.01
N MET A 64 -10.99 -15.07 -30.82
CA MET A 64 -11.05 -15.81 -29.55
C MET A 64 -12.39 -16.54 -29.37
N TYR A 65 -13.50 -15.89 -29.73
CA TYR A 65 -14.83 -16.48 -29.70
C TYR A 65 -14.93 -17.70 -30.64
N GLU A 66 -14.50 -17.55 -31.90
CA GLU A 66 -14.61 -18.60 -32.91
C GLU A 66 -13.70 -19.80 -32.60
N SER A 67 -12.42 -19.52 -32.28
CA SER A 67 -11.42 -20.56 -32.06
C SER A 67 -11.58 -21.26 -30.70
N GLY A 68 -11.97 -20.53 -29.64
CA GLY A 68 -12.01 -21.05 -28.28
C GLY A 68 -13.37 -21.56 -27.80
N TYR A 69 -14.48 -21.13 -28.43
CA TYR A 69 -15.83 -21.45 -27.93
C TYR A 69 -16.75 -21.99 -29.02
N ARG A 70 -16.93 -21.28 -30.14
CA ARG A 70 -17.85 -21.71 -31.20
C ARG A 70 -17.47 -23.06 -31.79
N SER A 71 -16.18 -23.25 -32.10
CA SER A 71 -15.61 -24.52 -32.59
C SER A 71 -15.91 -25.70 -31.64
N ARG A 72 -15.75 -25.49 -30.34
CA ARG A 72 -16.00 -26.49 -29.29
C ARG A 72 -17.49 -26.80 -29.15
N TRP A 73 -18.35 -25.79 -29.24
CA TRP A 73 -19.80 -25.99 -29.26
C TRP A 73 -20.25 -26.80 -30.47
N ASP A 74 -19.66 -26.56 -31.65
CA ASP A 74 -19.96 -27.31 -32.87
C ASP A 74 -19.47 -28.77 -32.79
N ALA A 75 -18.44 -29.03 -31.97
CA ALA A 75 -17.98 -30.37 -31.60
C ALA A 75 -18.80 -31.03 -30.47
N GLY A 76 -19.81 -30.35 -29.93
CA GLY A 76 -20.69 -30.86 -28.86
C GLY A 76 -20.13 -30.70 -27.44
N GLU A 77 -19.05 -29.95 -27.24
CA GLU A 77 -18.50 -29.67 -25.91
C GLU A 77 -19.27 -28.53 -25.21
N PRO A 78 -19.82 -28.74 -24.00
CA PRO A 78 -20.69 -27.75 -23.33
C PRO A 78 -19.90 -26.70 -22.53
N VAL A 79 -19.03 -25.95 -23.19
CA VAL A 79 -18.23 -24.88 -22.56
C VAL A 79 -19.11 -23.66 -22.30
N ARG A 80 -19.13 -23.13 -21.07
CA ARG A 80 -19.92 -21.95 -20.73
C ARG A 80 -19.12 -20.67 -20.95
N LEU A 81 -19.69 -19.72 -21.68
CA LEU A 81 -19.10 -18.42 -21.98
C LEU A 81 -19.97 -17.28 -21.45
N LEU A 82 -19.36 -16.38 -20.68
CA LEU A 82 -19.85 -15.05 -20.37
C LEU A 82 -19.11 -14.04 -21.25
N ALA A 83 -19.81 -13.49 -22.24
CA ALA A 83 -19.27 -12.41 -23.06
C ALA A 83 -19.66 -11.05 -22.46
N ARG A 84 -18.63 -10.29 -22.09
CA ARG A 84 -18.70 -9.02 -21.38
C ARG A 84 -18.51 -7.86 -22.36
N LEU A 85 -19.27 -6.78 -22.17
CA LEU A 85 -19.06 -5.50 -22.83
C LEU A 85 -18.93 -4.41 -21.76
N ALA A 86 -17.86 -3.61 -21.79
CA ALA A 86 -17.61 -2.50 -20.86
C ALA A 86 -18.52 -1.28 -21.06
N GLY A 87 -19.64 -1.44 -21.77
CA GLY A 87 -20.59 -0.39 -22.13
C GLY A 87 -22.00 -0.73 -21.69
N ASN A 88 -22.95 0.14 -22.05
CA ASN A 88 -24.35 0.03 -21.66
C ASN A 88 -25.32 -0.19 -22.83
N ASP A 89 -24.82 -0.22 -24.08
CA ASP A 89 -25.64 -0.48 -25.26
C ASP A 89 -25.52 -1.95 -25.71
N PRO A 90 -26.57 -2.77 -25.51
CA PRO A 90 -26.56 -4.18 -25.92
C PRO A 90 -26.46 -4.35 -27.44
N LYS A 91 -26.73 -3.32 -28.24
CA LYS A 91 -26.60 -3.37 -29.71
C LYS A 91 -25.15 -3.44 -30.19
N THR A 92 -24.19 -3.16 -29.31
CA THR A 92 -22.76 -3.29 -29.61
C THR A 92 -22.34 -4.76 -29.78
N PHE A 93 -23.08 -5.70 -29.17
CA PHE A 93 -22.83 -7.11 -29.40
C PHE A 93 -23.18 -7.50 -30.84
N PRO A 94 -22.39 -8.38 -31.49
CA PRO A 94 -22.74 -8.94 -32.79
C PRO A 94 -24.12 -9.62 -32.77
N TYR A 95 -24.88 -9.47 -33.86
CA TYR A 95 -26.26 -9.95 -33.95
C TYR A 95 -26.38 -11.47 -33.72
N ASP A 96 -25.42 -12.26 -34.18
CA ASP A 96 -25.41 -13.71 -34.00
C ASP A 96 -25.25 -14.12 -32.52
N LEU A 97 -24.43 -13.40 -31.76
CA LEU A 97 -24.31 -13.58 -30.31
C LEU A 97 -25.62 -13.20 -29.60
N LEU A 98 -26.22 -12.07 -29.97
CA LEU A 98 -27.52 -11.64 -29.44
C LEU A 98 -28.60 -12.67 -29.72
N ALA A 99 -28.71 -13.16 -30.96
CA ALA A 99 -29.68 -14.17 -31.35
C ALA A 99 -29.49 -15.47 -30.55
N ARG A 100 -28.24 -15.93 -30.39
CA ARG A 100 -27.92 -17.13 -29.62
C ARG A 100 -28.25 -16.99 -28.13
N ALA A 101 -28.01 -15.81 -27.54
CA ALA A 101 -28.32 -15.53 -26.14
C ALA A 101 -29.83 -15.33 -25.86
N GLY A 102 -30.69 -15.33 -26.88
CA GLY A 102 -32.15 -15.13 -26.75
C GLY A 102 -32.61 -13.68 -26.94
N GLY A 103 -31.78 -12.84 -27.56
CA GLY A 103 -32.07 -11.45 -27.91
C GLY A 103 -31.65 -10.42 -26.86
N MET A 104 -31.90 -9.14 -27.16
CA MET A 104 -31.47 -8.01 -26.32
C MET A 104 -32.01 -8.07 -24.87
N ARG A 105 -33.19 -8.67 -24.65
CA ARG A 105 -33.80 -8.80 -23.30
C ARG A 105 -33.08 -9.83 -22.41
N SER A 106 -32.30 -10.73 -23.00
CA SER A 106 -31.52 -11.71 -22.25
C SER A 106 -30.16 -11.16 -21.81
N VAL A 107 -29.74 -10.02 -22.35
CA VAL A 107 -28.47 -9.38 -21.96
C VAL A 107 -28.58 -8.90 -20.52
N ARG A 108 -27.63 -9.31 -19.69
CA ARG A 108 -27.55 -8.95 -18.27
C ARG A 108 -26.97 -7.55 -18.13
N ASN A 109 -27.45 -6.78 -17.16
CA ASN A 109 -26.99 -5.42 -16.92
C ASN A 109 -26.45 -5.31 -15.50
N LEU A 110 -25.14 -5.08 -15.40
CA LEU A 110 -24.40 -4.99 -14.15
C LEU A 110 -23.99 -3.55 -13.81
N ALA A 111 -24.65 -2.54 -14.39
CA ALA A 111 -24.42 -1.16 -14.00
C ALA A 111 -24.77 -0.92 -12.53
N LEU A 112 -24.00 -0.11 -11.80
CA LEU A 112 -24.18 0.07 -10.33
C LEU A 112 -25.59 0.52 -9.94
N TYR A 113 -26.28 1.30 -10.78
CA TYR A 113 -27.64 1.76 -10.50
C TYR A 113 -28.67 0.61 -10.42
N THR A 114 -28.37 -0.58 -10.93
CA THR A 114 -29.26 -1.76 -10.81
C THR A 114 -29.23 -2.32 -9.39
N PHE A 115 -28.12 -2.16 -8.68
CA PHE A 115 -27.94 -2.59 -7.29
C PHE A 115 -28.34 -1.51 -6.29
N PHE A 116 -28.19 -0.23 -6.66
CA PHE A 116 -28.47 0.94 -5.81
C PHE A 116 -29.52 1.87 -6.44
N PRO A 117 -30.77 1.42 -6.66
CA PRO A 117 -31.74 2.15 -7.48
C PRO A 117 -32.13 3.55 -6.94
N ASN A 118 -31.98 3.77 -5.63
CA ASN A 118 -32.30 5.05 -5.00
C ASN A 118 -31.10 5.99 -4.82
N LEU A 119 -29.89 5.59 -5.20
CA LEU A 119 -28.70 6.45 -5.16
C LEU A 119 -28.41 7.04 -6.55
N ALA A 120 -27.80 8.23 -6.58
CA ALA A 120 -27.41 8.89 -7.81
C ALA A 120 -26.24 8.15 -8.46
N TYR A 121 -26.42 7.71 -9.72
CA TYR A 121 -25.42 6.93 -10.44
C TYR A 121 -24.05 7.62 -10.55
N PRO A 122 -23.93 8.94 -10.83
CA PRO A 122 -22.63 9.62 -10.86
C PRO A 122 -21.84 9.48 -9.54
N VAL A 123 -22.53 9.51 -8.39
CA VAL A 123 -21.90 9.35 -7.06
C VAL A 123 -21.39 7.92 -6.87
N LEU A 124 -22.13 6.92 -7.36
CA LEU A 124 -21.70 5.52 -7.32
C LEU A 124 -20.47 5.29 -8.20
N GLN A 125 -20.45 5.88 -9.39
CA GLN A 125 -19.31 5.77 -10.31
C GLN A 125 -18.08 6.45 -9.70
N GLU A 126 -18.22 7.65 -9.14
CA GLU A 126 -17.13 8.34 -8.47
C GLU A 126 -16.58 7.49 -7.30
N LEU A 127 -17.46 6.92 -6.46
CA LEU A 127 -17.04 6.04 -5.37
C LEU A 127 -16.31 4.79 -5.91
N ALA A 128 -16.83 4.15 -6.94
CA ALA A 128 -16.22 2.95 -7.53
C ALA A 128 -14.83 3.23 -8.12
N HIS A 129 -14.66 4.39 -8.77
CA HIS A 129 -13.36 4.83 -9.29
C HIS A 129 -12.39 5.22 -8.16
N HIS A 130 -12.90 5.86 -7.12
CA HIS A 130 -12.07 6.35 -6.01
C HIS A 130 -11.66 5.24 -5.05
N TYR A 131 -12.61 4.41 -4.60
CA TYR A 131 -12.39 3.31 -3.67
C TYR A 131 -13.40 2.18 -3.88
N ARG A 132 -13.16 1.38 -4.92
CA ARG A 132 -13.98 0.22 -5.31
C ARG A 132 -14.43 -0.71 -4.17
N PRO A 133 -13.59 -1.07 -3.16
CA PRO A 133 -14.02 -1.96 -2.08
C PRO A 133 -15.14 -1.40 -1.22
N ALA A 134 -15.33 -0.08 -1.19
CA ALA A 134 -16.46 0.50 -0.48
C ALA A 134 -17.81 0.08 -1.06
N LEU A 135 -17.87 -0.42 -2.30
CA LEU A 135 -19.12 -0.91 -2.88
C LEU A 135 -19.73 -2.05 -2.06
N ALA A 136 -18.91 -2.96 -1.51
CA ALA A 136 -19.41 -4.05 -0.68
C ALA A 136 -20.03 -3.52 0.62
N ALA A 137 -19.31 -2.64 1.33
CA ALA A 137 -19.81 -2.00 2.56
C ALA A 137 -21.04 -1.12 2.28
N LEU A 138 -21.06 -0.42 1.13
CA LEU A 138 -22.20 0.38 0.70
C LEU A 138 -23.41 -0.49 0.41
N TYR A 139 -23.22 -1.67 -0.19
CA TYR A 139 -24.31 -2.60 -0.43
C TYR A 139 -24.92 -3.11 0.87
N ASP A 140 -24.08 -3.50 1.84
CA ASP A 140 -24.56 -3.92 3.17
C ASP A 140 -25.31 -2.78 3.88
N ALA A 141 -24.78 -1.56 3.84
CA ALA A 141 -25.44 -0.39 4.39
C ALA A 141 -26.76 -0.06 3.68
N TYR A 142 -26.80 -0.20 2.35
CA TYR A 142 -27.99 0.03 1.53
C TYR A 142 -29.10 -0.97 1.85
N LEU A 143 -28.76 -2.24 2.08
CA LEU A 143 -29.73 -3.25 2.51
C LEU A 143 -30.25 -2.99 3.93
N ALA A 144 -29.38 -2.55 4.85
CA ALA A 144 -29.77 -2.27 6.23
C ALA A 144 -30.58 -0.96 6.36
N HIS A 145 -30.23 0.06 5.57
CA HIS A 145 -30.79 1.41 5.65
C HIS A 145 -31.16 1.95 4.25
N PRO A 146 -32.12 1.31 3.55
CA PRO A 146 -32.46 1.71 2.20
C PRO A 146 -33.07 3.13 2.18
N PRO A 147 -32.64 4.02 1.26
CA PRO A 147 -33.27 5.32 1.13
C PRO A 147 -34.75 5.19 0.79
N PRO A 148 -35.65 5.96 1.44
CA PRO A 148 -37.10 5.83 1.26
C PRO A 148 -37.60 6.29 -0.12
N LYS A 149 -36.75 7.03 -0.85
CA LYS A 149 -37.01 7.55 -2.19
C LYS A 149 -35.69 7.71 -2.93
N ARG A 150 -35.77 7.89 -4.25
CA ARG A 150 -34.61 8.26 -5.05
C ARG A 150 -34.02 9.59 -4.57
N LEU A 151 -32.74 9.56 -4.23
CA LEU A 151 -31.98 10.69 -3.73
C LEU A 151 -31.41 11.53 -4.89
N THR A 152 -31.28 12.83 -4.64
CA THR A 152 -30.45 13.71 -5.48
C THR A 152 -28.96 13.41 -5.30
N ASP A 153 -28.11 14.01 -6.13
CA ASP A 153 -26.66 13.87 -6.01
C ASP A 153 -26.14 14.33 -4.64
N GLU A 154 -26.59 15.50 -4.14
CA GLU A 154 -26.21 16.00 -2.80
C GLU A 154 -26.66 15.03 -1.70
N GLN A 155 -27.89 14.53 -1.76
CA GLN A 155 -28.41 13.58 -0.78
C GLN A 155 -27.69 12.23 -0.84
N SER A 156 -27.29 11.78 -2.04
CA SER A 156 -26.52 10.55 -2.23
C SER A 156 -25.10 10.68 -1.69
N ARG A 157 -24.44 11.83 -1.87
CA ARG A 157 -23.13 12.13 -1.27
C ARG A 157 -23.21 12.10 0.25
N ARG A 158 -24.22 12.73 0.84
CA ARG A 158 -24.45 12.68 2.30
C ARG A 158 -24.71 11.25 2.79
N TYR A 159 -25.51 10.47 2.06
CA TYR A 159 -25.76 9.06 2.38
C TYR A 159 -24.46 8.26 2.43
N VAL A 160 -23.59 8.41 1.41
CA VAL A 160 -22.29 7.73 1.36
C VAL A 160 -21.36 8.23 2.47
N LEU A 161 -21.28 9.54 2.74
CA LEU A 161 -20.51 10.11 3.85
C LEU A 161 -20.93 9.49 5.20
N GLN A 162 -22.23 9.39 5.46
CA GLN A 162 -22.75 8.86 6.71
C GLN A 162 -22.47 7.36 6.86
N HIS A 163 -22.76 6.56 5.83
CA HIS A 163 -22.74 5.10 5.94
C HIS A 163 -21.37 4.46 5.66
N ILE A 164 -20.49 5.14 4.92
CA ILE A 164 -19.16 4.62 4.58
C ILE A 164 -18.06 5.34 5.34
N TYR A 165 -18.17 6.66 5.44
CA TYR A 165 -17.14 7.49 6.08
C TYR A 165 -17.49 7.84 7.53
N GLY A 166 -18.68 7.46 8.01
CA GLY A 166 -19.10 7.64 9.40
C GLY A 166 -19.25 9.10 9.82
N VAL A 167 -19.53 10.01 8.88
CA VAL A 167 -19.65 11.45 9.14
C VAL A 167 -20.92 12.02 8.54
N ASP A 168 -21.69 12.74 9.34
CA ASP A 168 -22.69 13.68 8.84
C ASP A 168 -22.04 15.07 8.75
N PRO A 169 -22.09 15.77 7.60
CA PRO A 169 -21.60 17.13 7.49
C PRO A 169 -22.13 18.07 8.59
N GLU A 170 -23.35 17.84 9.08
CA GLU A 170 -24.05 18.70 10.07
C GLU A 170 -23.62 18.45 11.53
N ASP A 171 -22.87 17.37 11.79
CA ASP A 171 -22.37 17.02 13.13
C ASP A 171 -21.10 17.81 13.51
N ILE A 172 -20.35 18.30 12.51
CA ILE A 172 -19.10 19.03 12.74
C ILE A 172 -19.40 20.53 12.76
N ARG A 173 -19.45 21.09 13.98
CA ARG A 173 -19.81 22.50 14.22
C ARG A 173 -18.74 23.30 14.95
N THR A 174 -17.87 22.62 15.69
CA THR A 174 -16.79 23.24 16.47
C THR A 174 -15.42 22.80 15.99
N PRO A 175 -14.35 23.58 16.26
CA PRO A 175 -12.98 23.14 15.98
C PRO A 175 -12.64 21.79 16.61
N THR A 176 -13.18 21.48 17.80
CA THR A 176 -13.01 20.18 18.46
C THR A 176 -13.63 19.03 17.64
N ASP A 177 -14.83 19.22 17.08
CA ASP A 177 -15.46 18.21 16.23
C ASP A 177 -14.66 17.98 14.96
N LEU A 178 -14.12 19.05 14.38
CA LEU A 178 -13.25 18.98 13.21
C LEU A 178 -11.97 18.20 13.51
N VAL A 179 -11.28 18.50 14.61
CA VAL A 179 -10.06 17.79 15.01
C VAL A 179 -10.34 16.31 15.23
N ARG A 180 -11.44 15.98 15.92
CA ARG A 180 -11.87 14.58 16.12
C ARG A 180 -12.09 13.86 14.79
N TYR A 181 -12.81 14.50 13.87
CA TYR A 181 -13.07 13.95 12.54
C TYR A 181 -11.77 13.73 11.75
N LEU A 182 -10.88 14.73 11.72
CA LEU A 182 -9.61 14.64 10.98
C LEU A 182 -8.71 13.54 11.54
N LEU A 183 -8.60 13.42 12.87
CA LEU A 183 -7.86 12.32 13.52
C LEU A 183 -8.41 10.96 13.09
N GLN A 184 -9.72 10.75 13.19
CA GLN A 184 -10.36 9.49 12.77
C GLN A 184 -10.18 9.21 11.27
N ARG A 185 -10.33 10.23 10.41
CA ARG A 185 -10.17 10.16 8.96
C ARG A 185 -8.76 9.69 8.60
N HIS A 186 -7.74 10.31 9.20
CA HIS A 186 -6.34 9.99 8.92
C HIS A 186 -5.90 8.65 9.51
N ASP A 187 -6.39 8.27 10.69
CA ASP A 187 -6.12 6.96 11.28
C ASP A 187 -6.66 5.82 10.41
N ARG A 188 -7.89 5.96 9.91
CA ARG A 188 -8.53 4.93 9.08
C ARG A 188 -7.93 4.87 7.66
N GLY A 189 -7.25 5.91 7.21
CA GLY A 189 -6.81 6.04 5.81
C GLY A 189 -7.97 6.05 4.80
N LEU A 190 -9.21 6.27 5.25
CA LEU A 190 -10.41 6.16 4.45
C LEU A 190 -10.86 7.54 3.98
N TYR A 191 -10.26 8.00 2.88
CA TYR A 191 -10.52 9.32 2.30
C TYR A 191 -11.72 9.30 1.33
N PRO A 192 -12.76 10.15 1.53
CA PRO A 192 -13.84 10.38 0.58
C PRO A 192 -13.35 10.87 -0.79
N PRO A 193 -14.13 10.68 -1.86
CA PRO A 193 -13.89 11.32 -3.13
C PRO A 193 -13.96 12.86 -3.01
N PRO A 194 -13.29 13.62 -3.92
CA PRO A 194 -13.28 15.07 -3.85
C PRO A 194 -14.67 15.72 -3.82
N SER A 195 -15.68 15.16 -4.50
CA SER A 195 -17.03 15.73 -4.46
C SER A 195 -17.71 15.57 -3.09
N LEU A 196 -17.38 14.52 -2.35
CA LEU A 196 -17.86 14.30 -0.99
C LEU A 196 -17.16 15.24 0.00
N ASP A 197 -15.86 15.45 -0.14
CA ASP A 197 -15.13 16.45 0.64
C ASP A 197 -15.67 17.87 0.39
N GLN A 198 -16.06 18.19 -0.84
CA GLN A 198 -16.72 19.46 -1.14
C GLN A 198 -18.06 19.64 -0.42
N GLU A 199 -18.85 18.57 -0.21
CA GLU A 199 -20.08 18.64 0.60
C GLU A 199 -19.79 18.90 2.07
N LEU A 200 -18.72 18.30 2.63
CA LEU A 200 -18.26 18.59 3.99
C LEU A 200 -17.86 20.07 4.12
N LEU A 201 -16.98 20.55 3.23
CA LEU A 201 -16.50 21.93 3.21
C LEU A 201 -17.64 22.95 3.05
N LYS A 202 -18.62 22.67 2.18
CA LYS A 202 -19.81 23.52 1.99
C LYS A 202 -20.59 23.69 3.30
N ASN A 203 -20.62 22.65 4.15
CA ASN A 203 -21.27 22.75 5.44
C ASN A 203 -20.42 23.46 6.49
N TRP A 204 -19.15 23.08 6.63
CA TRP A 204 -18.26 23.62 7.66
C TRP A 204 -17.97 25.11 7.49
N ARG A 205 -17.86 25.60 6.24
CA ARG A 205 -17.64 27.02 5.97
C ARG A 205 -18.81 27.93 6.39
N LYS A 206 -19.95 27.38 6.79
CA LYS A 206 -21.07 28.16 7.38
C LYS A 206 -20.74 28.62 8.80
N GLU A 207 -19.87 27.89 9.51
CA GLU A 207 -19.43 28.21 10.86
C GLU A 207 -18.17 29.08 10.79
N ALA A 208 -18.21 30.28 11.39
CA ALA A 208 -17.15 31.28 11.22
C ALA A 208 -15.78 30.82 11.77
N GLU A 209 -15.76 30.09 12.89
CA GLU A 209 -14.53 29.55 13.48
C GLU A 209 -13.89 28.48 12.60
N LEU A 210 -14.70 27.61 11.97
CA LEU A 210 -14.20 26.59 11.05
C LEU A 210 -13.72 27.20 9.73
N ALA A 211 -14.42 28.21 9.22
CA ALA A 211 -14.09 28.88 7.97
C ALA A 211 -12.73 29.61 7.99
N ALA A 212 -12.21 29.92 9.18
CA ALA A 212 -10.90 30.54 9.36
C ALA A 212 -9.73 29.54 9.32
N LEU A 213 -10.01 28.23 9.37
CA LEU A 213 -9.01 27.16 9.40
C LEU A 213 -8.64 26.72 7.97
N PRO A 214 -7.45 26.16 7.74
CA PRO A 214 -7.02 25.63 6.44
C PRO A 214 -7.65 24.26 6.14
N LEU A 215 -8.97 24.22 6.02
CA LEU A 215 -9.77 23.00 5.91
C LEU A 215 -9.37 22.10 4.72
N GLU A 216 -9.11 22.69 3.56
CA GLU A 216 -8.77 21.97 2.33
C GLU A 216 -7.40 21.29 2.44
N GLU A 217 -6.45 21.98 3.08
CA GLU A 217 -5.10 21.46 3.32
C GLU A 217 -5.19 20.25 4.27
N TRP A 218 -5.85 20.38 5.42
CA TRP A 218 -5.95 19.29 6.38
C TRP A 218 -6.75 18.09 5.89
N LEU A 219 -7.76 18.28 5.04
CA LEU A 219 -8.51 17.15 4.47
C LEU A 219 -7.66 16.27 3.54
N GLY A 220 -6.70 16.88 2.85
CA GLY A 220 -5.87 16.24 1.82
C GLY A 220 -4.45 15.90 2.27
N ASP A 221 -3.93 16.55 3.31
CA ASP A 221 -2.55 16.45 3.78
C ASP A 221 -2.51 16.17 5.29
N SER A 222 -2.38 14.88 5.62
CA SER A 222 -2.28 14.44 7.01
C SER A 222 -1.01 14.93 7.70
N THR A 223 0.08 15.14 6.95
CA THR A 223 1.34 15.65 7.49
C THR A 223 1.22 17.13 7.84
N ALA A 224 0.59 17.95 7.00
CA ALA A 224 0.28 19.34 7.30
C ALA A 224 -0.58 19.45 8.57
N PHE A 225 -1.61 18.60 8.70
CA PHE A 225 -2.41 18.53 9.92
C PHE A 225 -1.58 18.12 11.15
N CYS A 226 -0.71 17.11 11.05
CA CYS A 226 0.15 16.69 12.16
C CYS A 226 1.14 17.78 12.58
N ARG A 227 1.80 18.46 11.63
CA ARG A 227 2.70 19.60 11.92
C ARG A 227 1.96 20.71 12.66
N HIS A 228 0.72 20.96 12.27
CA HIS A 228 -0.11 21.94 12.94
C HIS A 228 -0.46 21.52 14.38
N LEU A 229 -0.84 20.25 14.59
CA LEU A 229 -1.07 19.69 15.93
C LEU A 229 0.18 19.77 16.81
N GLU A 230 1.39 19.52 16.28
CA GLU A 230 2.64 19.67 17.02
C GLU A 230 2.88 21.11 17.49
N SER A 231 2.58 22.09 16.62
CA SER A 231 2.70 23.51 16.96
C SER A 231 1.73 23.93 18.06
N ILE A 232 0.46 23.52 17.96
CA ILE A 232 -0.55 23.80 19.01
C ILE A 232 -0.20 23.04 20.30
N TRP A 233 0.31 21.82 20.21
CA TRP A 233 0.70 21.02 21.37
C TRP A 233 1.73 21.74 22.24
N GLN A 234 2.74 22.35 21.63
CA GLN A 234 3.73 23.17 22.36
C GLN A 234 3.08 24.36 23.08
N ALA A 235 2.14 25.05 22.42
CA ALA A 235 1.38 26.14 23.02
C ALA A 235 0.49 25.68 24.19
N TYR A 236 -0.19 24.55 24.04
CA TYR A 236 -1.01 23.93 25.08
C TYR A 236 -0.17 23.60 26.31
N LEU A 237 1.01 22.98 26.14
CA LEU A 237 1.92 22.71 27.24
C LEU A 237 2.34 23.97 27.99
N ALA A 238 2.64 25.06 27.27
CA ALA A 238 2.96 26.34 27.88
C ALA A 238 1.78 26.91 28.68
N GLN A 239 0.55 26.81 28.16
CA GLN A 239 -0.68 27.23 28.86
C GLN A 239 -0.94 26.40 30.13
N GLN A 240 -0.65 25.10 30.09
CA GLN A 240 -0.69 24.21 31.27
C GLN A 240 0.51 24.44 32.23
N GLY A 241 1.37 25.41 31.91
CA GLY A 241 2.48 25.87 32.73
C GLY A 241 3.75 25.03 32.64
N TYR A 242 3.87 24.09 31.70
CA TYR A 242 5.08 23.28 31.54
C TYR A 242 6.26 24.13 31.02
N PRO A 243 7.50 23.83 31.44
CA PRO A 243 8.68 24.57 31.04
C PRO A 243 9.12 24.16 29.63
N VAL A 244 8.43 24.67 28.61
CA VAL A 244 8.75 24.46 27.20
C VAL A 244 9.37 25.73 26.60
N ALA A 245 10.15 25.59 25.53
CA ALA A 245 10.64 26.75 24.79
C ALA A 245 9.46 27.58 24.27
N SER A 246 9.55 28.91 24.32
CA SER A 246 8.55 29.77 23.70
C SER A 246 8.69 29.66 22.18
N ALA A 247 7.62 29.19 21.52
CA ALA A 247 7.48 29.23 20.08
C ALA A 247 6.39 30.26 19.71
N PRO A 248 6.45 30.86 18.50
CA PRO A 248 5.35 31.64 17.97
C PRO A 248 4.09 30.76 17.91
N LEU A 249 2.99 31.24 18.48
CA LEU A 249 1.70 30.58 18.34
C LEU A 249 1.17 30.78 16.91
N PRO A 250 0.64 29.73 16.26
CA PRO A 250 -0.22 29.89 15.10
C PRO A 250 -1.38 30.84 15.41
N GLU A 251 -1.82 31.64 14.43
CA GLU A 251 -2.89 32.64 14.62
C GLU A 251 -4.22 31.99 15.04
N ASP A 252 -4.47 30.78 14.57
CA ASP A 252 -5.65 29.95 14.82
C ASP A 252 -5.53 29.04 16.06
N ALA A 253 -4.36 29.00 16.71
CA ALA A 253 -4.12 28.13 17.87
C ALA A 253 -5.16 28.33 18.98
N GLY A 254 -5.60 29.57 19.20
CA GLY A 254 -6.62 29.91 20.19
C GLY A 254 -7.93 29.14 20.02
N ALA A 255 -8.37 28.91 18.77
CA ALA A 255 -9.60 28.20 18.47
C ALA A 255 -9.48 26.68 18.68
N LEU A 256 -8.28 26.13 18.56
CA LEU A 256 -8.02 24.69 18.58
C LEU A 256 -7.49 24.18 19.93
N LEU A 257 -6.94 25.04 20.78
CA LEU A 257 -6.49 24.67 22.12
C LEU A 257 -7.55 23.90 22.93
N PRO A 258 -8.85 24.28 22.94
CA PRO A 258 -9.88 23.51 23.63
C PRO A 258 -10.06 22.08 23.12
N ALA A 259 -9.69 21.79 21.87
CA ALA A 259 -9.78 20.43 21.33
C ALA A 259 -8.78 19.48 22.02
N LEU A 260 -7.67 19.99 22.56
CA LEU A 260 -6.68 19.19 23.28
C LEU A 260 -7.15 18.75 24.69
N ASP A 261 -8.20 19.39 25.23
CA ASP A 261 -8.87 18.96 26.46
C ASP A 261 -9.89 17.83 26.20
N ASP A 262 -10.26 17.56 24.95
CA ASP A 262 -11.18 16.49 24.60
C ASP A 262 -10.56 15.10 24.80
N ARG A 263 -11.30 14.21 25.47
CA ARG A 263 -10.79 12.89 25.87
C ARG A 263 -10.47 11.99 24.67
N GLU A 264 -11.26 12.07 23.61
CA GLU A 264 -11.05 11.27 22.41
C GLU A 264 -9.84 11.77 21.63
N VAL A 265 -9.70 13.09 21.50
CA VAL A 265 -8.50 13.71 20.92
C VAL A 265 -7.25 13.31 21.71
N GLN A 266 -7.28 13.38 23.04
CA GLN A 266 -6.16 12.98 23.90
C GLN A 266 -5.72 11.51 23.71
N LEU A 267 -6.67 10.60 23.49
CA LEU A 267 -6.38 9.19 23.21
C LEU A 267 -5.64 9.03 21.88
N HIS A 268 -6.13 9.68 20.81
CA HIS A 268 -5.49 9.64 19.50
C HIS A 268 -4.09 10.26 19.54
N LEU A 269 -3.94 11.44 20.15
CA LEU A 269 -2.62 12.10 20.26
C LEU A 269 -1.63 11.23 21.05
N SER A 270 -2.08 10.61 22.14
CA SER A 270 -1.24 9.69 22.91
C SER A 270 -0.70 8.56 22.05
N THR A 271 -1.57 7.92 21.25
CA THR A 271 -1.16 6.89 20.29
C THR A 271 -0.22 7.45 19.23
N MET A 272 -0.52 8.61 18.64
CA MET A 272 0.32 9.22 17.60
C MET A 272 1.73 9.56 18.09
N PHE A 273 1.91 10.00 19.34
CA PHE A 273 3.24 10.16 19.93
C PHE A 273 3.95 8.82 20.15
N LEU A 274 3.23 7.79 20.61
CA LEU A 274 3.80 6.45 20.73
C LEU A 274 4.27 5.93 19.37
N GLU A 275 3.46 6.07 18.32
CA GLU A 275 3.76 5.63 16.95
C GLU A 275 4.71 6.56 16.18
N GLY A 276 5.19 7.65 16.80
CA GLY A 276 6.15 8.57 16.17
C GLY A 276 5.57 9.40 15.02
N ARG A 277 4.23 9.48 14.93
CA ARG A 277 3.50 10.36 14.00
C ARG A 277 3.46 11.81 14.49
N LEU A 278 3.60 12.02 15.79
CA LEU A 278 3.82 13.33 16.40
C LEU A 278 5.13 13.31 17.20
N ARG A 279 5.84 14.43 17.20
CA ARG A 279 7.09 14.64 17.91
C ARG A 279 6.83 15.14 19.33
N PRO A 280 7.30 14.45 20.37
CA PRO A 280 7.14 14.93 21.73
C PRO A 280 8.00 16.18 21.98
N VAL A 281 7.54 17.06 22.86
CA VAL A 281 8.24 18.31 23.20
C VAL A 281 9.23 18.10 24.35
N ARG A 282 10.46 18.60 24.18
CA ARG A 282 11.46 18.57 25.25
C ARG A 282 11.16 19.63 26.31
N LEU A 283 11.12 19.21 27.57
CA LEU A 283 11.06 20.12 28.71
C LEU A 283 12.44 20.73 28.99
N ALA A 284 12.48 22.03 29.27
CA ALA A 284 13.69 22.76 29.66
C ALA A 284 14.18 22.36 31.06
N GLU A 285 13.24 22.00 31.94
CA GLU A 285 13.51 21.60 33.32
C GLU A 285 12.68 20.35 33.68
N PRO A 286 13.18 19.49 34.59
CA PRO A 286 12.46 18.30 34.99
C PRO A 286 11.18 18.66 35.76
N ARG A 287 10.04 18.14 35.29
CA ARG A 287 8.73 18.36 35.91
C ARG A 287 7.92 17.07 35.93
N PRO A 288 7.14 16.80 37.00
CA PRO A 288 6.21 15.68 36.99
C PRO A 288 5.15 15.82 35.89
N VAL A 289 4.93 14.76 35.14
CA VAL A 289 3.96 14.69 34.04
C VAL A 289 2.97 13.57 34.32
N TYR A 290 1.68 13.81 34.04
CA TYR A 290 0.59 12.89 34.33
C TYR A 290 -0.34 12.75 33.12
N GLY A 291 -1.10 11.65 33.08
CA GLY A 291 -2.12 11.41 32.06
C GLY A 291 -1.59 11.37 30.62
N HIS A 292 -2.38 11.90 29.69
CA HIS A 292 -2.10 11.93 28.25
C HIS A 292 -0.83 12.73 27.90
N ILE A 293 -0.47 13.72 28.74
CA ILE A 293 0.71 14.58 28.51
C ILE A 293 2.00 13.76 28.48
N LYS A 294 2.08 12.65 29.23
CA LYS A 294 3.28 11.79 29.30
C LYS A 294 3.76 11.31 27.92
N ALA A 295 2.84 11.06 26.99
CA ALA A 295 3.21 10.58 25.67
C ALA A 295 3.87 11.69 24.83
N GLY A 296 3.45 12.95 25.02
CA GLY A 296 3.85 14.08 24.18
C GLY A 296 4.98 14.95 24.75
N VAL A 297 5.63 14.57 25.84
CA VAL A 297 6.76 15.33 26.40
C VAL A 297 7.88 14.43 26.90
N TYR A 298 9.10 14.96 26.91
CA TYR A 298 10.24 14.29 27.53
C TYR A 298 11.21 15.27 28.19
N PHE A 299 11.99 14.79 29.17
CA PHE A 299 13.13 15.51 29.74
C PHE A 299 14.41 14.68 29.56
N ASP A 300 14.38 13.43 30.02
CA ASP A 300 15.42 12.41 29.76
C ASP A 300 15.02 11.57 28.54
N PRO A 301 15.73 11.66 27.40
CA PRO A 301 15.44 10.89 26.20
C PRO A 301 15.48 9.38 26.42
N ALA A 302 16.40 8.87 27.25
CA ALA A 302 16.55 7.43 27.45
C ALA A 302 15.43 6.86 28.32
N ALA A 303 15.03 7.58 29.36
CA ALA A 303 13.88 7.21 30.18
C ALA A 303 12.56 7.25 29.39
N TYR A 304 12.35 8.32 28.62
CA TYR A 304 11.19 8.43 27.73
C TYR A 304 11.16 7.32 26.69
N GLY A 305 12.31 7.02 26.06
CA GLY A 305 12.41 5.95 25.08
C GLY A 305 12.03 4.57 25.64
N ARG A 306 12.46 4.25 26.88
CA ARG A 306 12.07 2.98 27.54
C ARG A 306 10.57 2.93 27.85
N GLU A 307 9.99 4.01 28.38
CA GLU A 307 8.55 4.08 28.67
C GLU A 307 7.73 3.96 27.37
N ARG A 308 8.14 4.67 26.32
CA ARG A 308 7.53 4.63 24.99
C ARG A 308 7.60 3.22 24.39
N LEU A 309 8.76 2.57 24.47
CA LEU A 309 8.92 1.19 23.99
C LEU A 309 7.98 0.23 24.72
N GLY A 310 7.92 0.27 26.05
CA GLY A 310 7.02 -0.61 26.81
C GLY A 310 5.55 -0.44 26.40
N ARG A 311 5.08 0.81 26.26
CA ARG A 311 3.71 1.11 25.81
C ARG A 311 3.45 0.67 24.37
N LEU A 312 4.43 0.79 23.48
CA LEU A 312 4.33 0.30 22.12
C LEU A 312 4.22 -1.23 22.08
N LEU A 313 5.01 -1.94 22.89
CA LEU A 313 4.92 -3.40 23.00
C LEU A 313 3.55 -3.84 23.51
N ASP A 314 2.99 -3.16 24.52
CA ASP A 314 1.63 -3.44 25.02
C ASP A 314 0.56 -3.19 23.95
N LEU A 315 0.65 -2.04 23.27
CA LEU A 315 -0.28 -1.64 22.21
C LEU A 315 -0.26 -2.62 21.04
N LEU A 316 0.93 -2.93 20.51
CA LEU A 316 1.08 -3.79 19.34
C LEU A 316 0.82 -5.26 19.69
N GLY A 317 1.23 -5.71 20.89
CA GLY A 317 0.96 -7.07 21.36
C GLY A 317 -0.53 -7.40 21.46
N SER A 318 -1.37 -6.40 21.73
CA SER A 318 -2.83 -6.56 21.77
C SER A 318 -3.51 -6.43 20.41
N ASN A 319 -2.80 -5.94 19.38
CA ASN A 319 -3.36 -5.54 18.08
C ASN A 319 -2.58 -6.13 16.90
N VAL A 320 -1.91 -7.27 17.06
CA VAL A 320 -1.30 -7.99 15.93
C VAL A 320 -2.41 -8.38 14.94
N PRO A 321 -2.34 -7.95 13.67
CA PRO A 321 -3.39 -8.26 12.70
C PRO A 321 -3.49 -9.79 12.48
N GLY A 322 -4.72 -10.30 12.44
CA GLY A 322 -5.00 -11.71 12.18
C GLY A 322 -5.16 -12.05 10.69
N LEU A 323 -5.42 -13.33 10.40
CA LEU A 323 -5.57 -13.87 9.04
C LEU A 323 -6.67 -13.18 8.20
N ASN A 324 -7.74 -12.67 8.81
CA ASN A 324 -8.84 -12.03 8.07
C ASN A 324 -8.71 -10.49 8.03
N SER A 325 -7.60 -9.94 8.52
CA SER A 325 -7.40 -8.49 8.57
C SER A 325 -7.23 -7.91 7.16
N HIS A 326 -7.57 -6.64 7.02
CA HIS A 326 -7.37 -5.93 5.77
C HIS A 326 -5.88 -5.64 5.57
N HIS A 327 -5.45 -5.45 4.32
CA HIS A 327 -4.04 -5.18 4.03
C HIS A 327 -3.54 -3.89 4.68
N GLN A 328 -4.43 -2.89 4.82
CA GLN A 328 -4.11 -1.63 5.47
C GLN A 328 -3.72 -1.81 6.95
N ASP A 329 -4.30 -2.79 7.64
CA ASP A 329 -3.97 -3.07 9.04
C ASP A 329 -2.50 -3.49 9.15
N TRP A 330 -2.00 -4.31 8.22
CA TRP A 330 -0.59 -4.68 8.14
C TRP A 330 0.34 -3.55 7.73
N LEU A 331 -0.06 -2.70 6.77
CA LEU A 331 0.72 -1.52 6.38
C LEU A 331 0.89 -0.54 7.54
N ASN A 332 -0.18 -0.30 8.30
CA ASN A 332 -0.15 0.55 9.49
C ASN A 332 0.66 -0.10 10.61
N PHE A 333 0.44 -1.40 10.86
CA PHE A 333 1.18 -2.15 11.89
C PHE A 333 2.68 -2.13 11.62
N ALA A 334 3.13 -2.32 10.36
CA ALA A 334 4.54 -2.28 9.99
C ALA A 334 5.20 -0.93 10.32
N ARG A 335 4.49 0.19 10.11
CA ARG A 335 4.98 1.52 10.46
C ARG A 335 5.16 1.67 11.97
N SER A 336 4.19 1.21 12.77
CA SER A 336 4.29 1.27 14.24
C SER A 336 5.32 0.27 14.78
N TRP A 337 5.46 -0.90 14.17
CA TRP A 337 6.49 -1.90 14.49
C TRP A 337 7.90 -1.37 14.22
N ALA A 338 8.09 -0.60 13.15
CA ALA A 338 9.36 0.02 12.82
C ALA A 338 9.88 0.97 13.92
N GLU A 339 8.98 1.61 14.68
CA GLU A 339 9.35 2.40 15.86
C GLU A 339 9.90 1.53 17.00
N VAL A 340 9.32 0.33 17.21
CA VAL A 340 9.83 -0.65 18.18
C VAL A 340 11.24 -1.10 17.79
N VAL A 341 11.44 -1.48 16.52
CA VAL A 341 12.75 -1.89 15.98
C VAL A 341 13.78 -0.76 16.12
N ARG A 342 13.39 0.46 15.77
CA ARG A 342 14.23 1.65 15.93
C ARG A 342 14.64 1.91 17.38
N LEU A 343 13.68 1.88 18.31
CA LEU A 343 13.93 2.11 19.73
C LEU A 343 14.82 1.02 20.34
N ARG A 344 14.65 -0.25 19.94
CA ARG A 344 15.51 -1.36 20.37
C ARG A 344 16.99 -1.03 20.19
N HIS A 345 17.35 -0.42 19.06
CA HIS A 345 18.74 -0.15 18.72
C HIS A 345 19.27 1.20 19.26
N GLN A 346 18.42 2.00 19.89
CA GLN A 346 18.79 3.26 20.55
C GLN A 346 18.90 3.14 22.06
N LEU A 347 18.34 2.07 22.64
CA LEU A 347 18.19 1.92 24.08
C LEU A 347 18.96 0.70 24.60
N THR A 348 19.43 0.80 25.84
CA THR A 348 19.80 -0.39 26.62
C THR A 348 18.56 -0.92 27.32
N LEU A 349 18.20 -2.17 27.01
CA LEU A 349 17.01 -2.84 27.54
C LEU A 349 17.41 -3.85 28.62
N ASP A 350 16.51 -4.06 29.58
CA ASP A 350 16.62 -5.19 30.51
C ASP A 350 16.22 -6.51 29.81
N GLU A 351 16.50 -7.63 30.48
CA GLU A 351 16.22 -8.97 29.95
C GLU A 351 14.72 -9.22 29.75
N GLU A 352 13.88 -8.66 30.62
CA GLU A 352 12.42 -8.81 30.56
C GLU A 352 11.86 -8.14 29.29
N THR A 353 12.19 -6.87 29.08
CA THR A 353 11.75 -6.10 27.90
C THR A 353 12.30 -6.72 26.62
N THR A 354 13.55 -7.19 26.64
CA THR A 354 14.16 -7.90 25.51
C THR A 354 13.38 -9.16 25.18
N GLY A 355 13.03 -9.98 26.18
CA GLY A 355 12.27 -11.21 25.99
C GLY A 355 10.84 -10.95 25.47
N GLN A 356 10.15 -9.94 26.01
CA GLN A 356 8.83 -9.52 25.54
C GLN A 356 8.86 -9.11 24.06
N MET A 357 9.84 -8.29 23.68
CA MET A 357 10.00 -7.86 22.30
C MET A 357 10.29 -9.03 21.36
N GLU A 358 11.21 -9.93 21.74
CA GLU A 358 11.56 -11.07 20.88
C GLU A 358 10.39 -12.03 20.69
N HIS A 359 9.59 -12.25 21.74
CA HIS A 359 8.37 -13.04 21.65
C HIS A 359 7.34 -12.41 20.71
N LEU A 360 7.09 -11.10 20.86
CA LEU A 360 6.16 -10.38 19.99
C LEU A 360 6.64 -10.38 18.53
N HIS A 361 7.95 -10.21 18.30
CA HIS A 361 8.51 -10.26 16.95
C HIS A 361 8.25 -11.62 16.30
N ASP A 362 8.48 -12.73 17.00
CA ASP A 362 8.18 -14.06 16.45
C ASP A 362 6.68 -14.24 16.14
N GLN A 363 5.79 -13.74 17.00
CA GLN A 363 4.34 -13.76 16.75
C GLN A 363 3.94 -12.96 15.50
N VAL A 364 4.52 -11.77 15.33
CA VAL A 364 4.29 -10.90 14.17
C VAL A 364 4.72 -11.59 12.89
N GLU A 365 5.93 -12.16 12.86
CA GLU A 365 6.45 -12.84 11.67
C GLU A 365 5.60 -14.06 11.26
N ASP A 366 5.18 -14.86 12.24
CA ASP A 366 4.35 -16.04 11.97
C ASP A 366 2.95 -15.64 11.48
N ALA A 367 2.31 -14.64 12.11
CA ALA A 367 1.00 -14.14 11.72
C ALA A 367 1.03 -13.48 10.34
N PHE A 368 2.05 -12.66 10.06
CA PHE A 368 2.21 -11.98 8.79
C PHE A 368 2.46 -12.96 7.65
N ALA A 369 3.35 -13.94 7.83
CA ALA A 369 3.61 -14.95 6.82
C ALA A 369 2.34 -15.73 6.45
N CYS A 370 1.57 -16.17 7.46
CA CYS A 370 0.28 -16.86 7.24
C CYS A 370 -0.72 -16.00 6.47
N TRP A 371 -0.85 -14.72 6.85
CA TRP A 371 -1.71 -13.77 6.17
C TRP A 371 -1.27 -13.55 4.72
N LEU A 372 0.02 -13.27 4.49
CA LEU A 372 0.58 -12.95 3.19
C LEU A 372 0.38 -14.10 2.20
N GLN A 373 0.61 -15.36 2.60
CA GLN A 373 0.40 -16.52 1.75
C GLN A 373 -1.04 -16.64 1.23
N SER A 374 -2.01 -16.25 2.05
CA SER A 374 -3.44 -16.34 1.71
C SER A 374 -3.94 -15.14 0.89
N HIS A 375 -3.23 -14.01 0.93
CA HIS A 375 -3.70 -12.74 0.36
C HIS A 375 -2.87 -12.22 -0.81
N TYR A 376 -1.61 -12.65 -0.98
CA TYR A 376 -0.67 -12.04 -1.93
C TYR A 376 -1.19 -12.01 -3.38
N VAL A 377 -1.84 -13.08 -3.85
CA VAL A 377 -2.44 -13.14 -5.19
C VAL A 377 -3.46 -12.02 -5.39
N ARG A 378 -4.29 -11.78 -4.38
CA ARG A 378 -5.30 -10.71 -4.39
C ARG A 378 -4.63 -9.35 -4.34
N LEU A 379 -3.63 -9.13 -3.48
CA LEU A 379 -2.92 -7.84 -3.37
C LEU A 379 -2.42 -7.34 -4.74
N ALA A 380 -1.91 -8.25 -5.56
CA ALA A 380 -1.32 -7.91 -6.83
C ALA A 380 -2.35 -7.62 -7.96
N SER A 381 -3.66 -7.81 -7.73
CA SER A 381 -4.73 -7.45 -8.68
C SER A 381 -5.44 -6.13 -8.36
N TRP A 382 -5.02 -5.43 -7.29
CA TRP A 382 -5.63 -4.15 -6.90
C TRP A 382 -5.26 -2.99 -7.84
N PRO A 383 -6.22 -2.12 -8.20
CA PRO A 383 -5.93 -0.94 -9.02
C PRO A 383 -5.03 0.07 -8.30
N PRO A 384 -3.99 0.63 -8.94
CA PRO A 384 -3.06 1.56 -8.30
C PRO A 384 -3.54 3.02 -8.36
N VAL A 385 -4.77 3.31 -7.93
CA VAL A 385 -5.36 4.66 -8.08
C VAL A 385 -4.92 5.61 -6.95
N LYS A 386 -4.86 5.13 -5.70
CA LYS A 386 -4.50 5.95 -4.53
C LYS A 386 -3.03 5.83 -4.13
N ALA A 387 -2.54 4.60 -4.10
CA ALA A 387 -1.15 4.24 -3.86
C ALA A 387 -0.89 2.86 -4.51
N PRO A 388 0.35 2.57 -4.93
CA PRO A 388 0.70 1.23 -5.41
C PRO A 388 0.69 0.27 -4.23
N LEU A 389 -0.15 -0.77 -4.28
CA LEU A 389 -0.23 -1.75 -3.18
C LEU A 389 0.94 -2.74 -3.20
N VAL A 390 1.36 -3.16 -4.39
CA VAL A 390 2.51 -4.04 -4.60
C VAL A 390 3.53 -3.35 -5.51
N GLY A 391 4.82 -3.64 -5.34
CA GLY A 391 5.92 -2.99 -6.05
C GLY A 391 5.74 -2.92 -7.58
N ASP A 392 5.21 -3.98 -8.22
CA ASP A 392 4.95 -4.05 -9.66
C ASP A 392 3.91 -3.02 -10.16
N ARG A 393 3.20 -2.35 -9.25
CA ARG A 393 2.21 -1.32 -9.54
C ARG A 393 2.74 0.12 -9.43
N VAL A 394 3.98 0.29 -8.99
CA VAL A 394 4.58 1.62 -8.80
C VAL A 394 4.60 2.41 -10.12
N ALA A 395 5.11 1.83 -11.21
CA ALA A 395 5.18 2.53 -12.49
C ALA A 395 3.78 2.94 -13.01
N GLU A 396 2.78 2.07 -12.87
CA GLU A 396 1.38 2.35 -13.25
C GLU A 396 0.76 3.48 -12.43
N PHE A 397 0.99 3.51 -11.11
CA PHE A 397 0.59 4.61 -10.24
C PHE A 397 1.19 5.94 -10.71
N LEU A 398 2.49 5.96 -11.01
CA LEU A 398 3.19 7.18 -11.43
C LEU A 398 2.69 7.68 -12.78
N ALA A 399 2.40 6.77 -13.72
CA ALA A 399 1.77 7.11 -14.99
C ALA A 399 0.37 7.70 -14.78
N TYR A 400 -0.42 7.15 -13.85
CA TYR A 400 -1.69 7.73 -13.46
C TYR A 400 -1.54 9.16 -12.94
N ARG A 401 -0.56 9.43 -12.06
CA ARG A 401 -0.28 10.79 -11.57
C ARG A 401 0.08 11.78 -12.69
N MET A 402 0.82 11.33 -13.70
CA MET A 402 1.10 12.17 -14.88
C MET A 402 -0.15 12.48 -15.70
N ARG A 403 -1.04 11.50 -15.89
CA ARG A 403 -2.34 11.71 -16.55
C ARG A 403 -3.23 12.69 -15.79
N GLN A 404 -3.09 12.75 -14.46
CA GLN A 404 -3.78 13.73 -13.59
C GLN A 404 -3.12 15.12 -13.56
N GLY A 405 -2.12 15.38 -14.41
CA GLY A 405 -1.52 16.72 -14.57
C GLY A 405 -0.15 16.91 -13.90
N THR A 406 0.47 15.85 -13.37
CA THR A 406 1.86 15.95 -12.90
C THR A 406 2.81 16.10 -14.11
N GLU A 407 3.50 17.24 -14.22
CA GLU A 407 4.33 17.54 -15.39
C GLU A 407 5.63 16.73 -15.42
N ARG A 408 6.33 16.67 -14.27
CA ARG A 408 7.59 15.96 -14.07
C ARG A 408 7.57 15.13 -12.79
N LEU A 409 8.16 13.93 -12.86
CA LEU A 409 8.14 12.98 -11.76
C LEU A 409 9.49 12.27 -11.58
N ALA A 410 9.92 12.16 -10.33
CA ALA A 410 11.14 11.45 -9.94
C ALA A 410 10.78 10.30 -8.98
N LEU A 411 11.26 9.10 -9.29
CA LEU A 411 11.16 7.93 -8.43
C LEU A 411 12.55 7.61 -7.87
N LEU A 412 12.71 7.71 -6.55
CA LEU A 412 13.90 7.30 -5.83
C LEU A 412 13.67 5.90 -5.25
N VAL A 413 14.45 4.91 -5.68
CA VAL A 413 14.43 3.55 -5.16
C VAL A 413 15.68 3.34 -4.31
N VAL A 414 15.53 3.26 -2.99
CA VAL A 414 16.63 2.94 -2.06
C VAL A 414 16.63 1.43 -1.85
N ASP A 415 17.59 0.74 -2.48
CA ASP A 415 17.73 -0.71 -2.49
C ASP A 415 17.90 -1.25 -1.06
N GLY A 416 17.06 -2.20 -0.67
CA GLY A 416 17.12 -2.83 0.64
C GLY A 416 16.63 -1.99 1.81
N LEU A 417 15.94 -0.86 1.59
CA LEU A 417 15.47 0.02 2.66
C LEU A 417 14.22 -0.51 3.39
N ALA A 418 14.39 -0.90 4.66
CA ALA A 418 13.27 -1.23 5.55
C ALA A 418 12.67 0.03 6.22
N TRP A 419 11.45 -0.10 6.76
CA TRP A 419 10.72 1.02 7.38
C TRP A 419 11.45 1.64 8.58
N ASP A 420 12.04 0.82 9.45
CA ASP A 420 12.83 1.27 10.61
C ASP A 420 14.04 2.11 10.18
N GLN A 421 14.65 1.76 9.04
CA GLN A 421 15.76 2.49 8.45
C GLN A 421 15.29 3.78 7.78
N TRP A 422 14.11 3.79 7.16
CA TRP A 422 13.50 5.03 6.65
C TRP A 422 13.29 6.04 7.78
N LEU A 423 12.79 5.62 8.95
CA LEU A 423 12.63 6.51 10.10
C LEU A 423 13.96 7.15 10.54
N VAL A 424 15.08 6.42 10.43
CA VAL A 424 16.41 6.96 10.69
C VAL A 424 16.82 7.93 9.58
N LEU A 425 16.67 7.54 8.32
CA LEU A 425 17.03 8.38 7.17
C LEU A 425 16.26 9.70 7.16
N ARG A 426 14.94 9.65 7.36
CA ARG A 426 14.06 10.82 7.38
C ARG A 426 14.50 11.83 8.41
N ASP A 427 14.73 11.38 9.63
CA ASP A 427 15.07 12.26 10.75
C ASP A 427 16.48 12.85 10.58
N GLU A 428 17.45 12.06 10.12
CA GLU A 428 18.86 12.47 10.00
C GLU A 428 19.16 13.29 8.74
N ALA A 429 18.46 13.05 7.65
CA ALA A 429 18.55 13.84 6.43
C ALA A 429 17.55 15.01 6.39
N GLU A 430 16.83 15.25 7.50
CA GLU A 430 15.83 16.32 7.64
C GLU A 430 14.80 16.33 6.50
N LEU A 431 14.36 15.15 6.07
CA LEU A 431 13.39 15.03 5.00
C LEU A 431 11.98 15.35 5.52
N GLU A 432 11.25 16.17 4.75
CA GLU A 432 9.86 16.52 5.03
C GLU A 432 8.93 15.75 4.06
N PRO A 433 8.39 14.58 4.46
CA PRO A 433 7.43 13.87 3.65
C PRO A 433 6.11 14.65 3.60
N LEU A 434 5.48 14.77 2.42
CA LEU A 434 4.07 15.20 2.32
C LEU A 434 3.14 14.04 2.66
N GLU A 435 3.48 12.84 2.19
CA GLU A 435 2.70 11.64 2.42
C GLU A 435 3.65 10.52 2.88
N GLU A 436 3.33 9.89 4.01
CA GLU A 436 4.02 8.69 4.50
C GLU A 436 3.09 7.49 4.40
N GLY A 437 3.33 6.64 3.40
CA GLY A 437 2.62 5.39 3.18
C GLY A 437 3.57 4.20 3.08
N ALA A 438 3.03 3.03 2.77
CA ALA A 438 3.77 1.80 2.61
C ALA A 438 3.20 0.97 1.47
N LEU A 439 4.02 0.07 0.92
CA LEU A 439 3.59 -0.92 -0.07
C LEU A 439 4.22 -2.28 0.23
N PHE A 440 3.69 -3.32 -0.40
CA PHE A 440 4.27 -4.67 -0.36
C PHE A 440 5.29 -4.84 -1.49
N ALA A 441 6.52 -5.20 -1.15
CA ALA A 441 7.54 -5.62 -2.10
C ALA A 441 7.09 -6.85 -2.90
N CYS A 442 7.52 -6.95 -4.16
CA CYS A 442 7.26 -8.15 -4.94
C CYS A 442 8.03 -9.34 -4.36
N LEU A 443 7.38 -10.50 -4.30
CA LEU A 443 7.97 -11.72 -3.79
C LEU A 443 8.64 -12.56 -4.90
N PRO A 444 9.74 -13.28 -4.57
CA PRO A 444 10.51 -13.15 -3.34
C PRO A 444 11.21 -11.78 -3.30
N THR A 445 11.50 -11.29 -2.10
CA THR A 445 12.12 -9.98 -1.81
C THR A 445 13.61 -9.93 -2.21
N LEU A 446 13.91 -10.32 -3.44
CA LEU A 446 15.23 -10.31 -4.06
C LEU A 446 15.34 -9.11 -4.99
N THR A 447 16.42 -8.34 -4.89
CA THR A 447 16.71 -7.16 -5.73
C THR A 447 16.36 -7.33 -7.22
N PRO A 448 16.87 -8.35 -7.97
CA PRO A 448 16.57 -8.45 -9.41
C PRO A 448 15.11 -8.76 -9.73
N VAL A 449 14.38 -9.31 -8.77
CA VAL A 449 12.95 -9.62 -8.90
C VAL A 449 12.14 -8.36 -8.60
N ALA A 450 12.29 -7.83 -7.38
CA ALA A 450 11.44 -6.77 -6.88
C ALA A 450 11.71 -5.43 -7.56
N ARG A 451 12.98 -5.03 -7.72
CA ARG A 451 13.31 -3.75 -8.35
C ARG A 451 12.97 -3.72 -9.83
N GLN A 452 13.20 -4.82 -10.54
CA GLN A 452 12.86 -4.89 -11.95
C GLN A 452 11.36 -4.90 -12.16
N ALA A 453 10.58 -5.61 -11.33
CA ALA A 453 9.12 -5.56 -11.38
C ALA A 453 8.59 -4.14 -11.15
N LEU A 454 9.16 -3.47 -10.13
CA LEU A 454 8.85 -2.09 -9.78
C LEU A 454 9.08 -1.11 -10.93
N LEU A 455 10.24 -1.19 -11.59
CA LEU A 455 10.57 -0.34 -12.74
C LEU A 455 9.86 -0.74 -14.03
N ALA A 456 9.52 -2.02 -14.20
CA ALA A 456 8.84 -2.50 -15.41
C ALA A 456 7.32 -2.26 -15.39
N GLY A 457 6.73 -2.00 -14.21
CA GLY A 457 5.27 -1.98 -14.05
C GLY A 457 4.64 -3.35 -14.36
N LYS A 458 5.38 -4.44 -14.11
CA LYS A 458 5.04 -5.79 -14.57
C LYS A 458 5.49 -6.84 -13.56
N ARG A 459 4.82 -7.99 -13.56
CA ARG A 459 5.24 -9.14 -12.76
C ARG A 459 6.42 -9.89 -13.42
N PRO A 460 7.28 -10.56 -12.64
CA PRO A 460 8.40 -11.35 -13.16
C PRO A 460 8.06 -12.35 -14.27
N ALA A 461 6.86 -12.96 -14.24
CA ALA A 461 6.36 -13.86 -15.27
C ALA A 461 6.27 -13.22 -16.67
N GLN A 462 6.19 -11.89 -16.76
CA GLN A 462 6.10 -11.14 -18.01
C GLN A 462 7.47 -10.75 -18.59
N PHE A 463 8.56 -11.08 -17.88
CA PHE A 463 9.94 -10.91 -18.34
C PHE A 463 10.83 -12.09 -17.89
N PRO A 464 10.46 -13.34 -18.24
CA PRO A 464 11.11 -14.56 -17.77
C PRO A 464 12.58 -14.69 -18.19
N GLU A 465 13.02 -13.92 -19.18
CA GLU A 465 14.40 -13.90 -19.67
C GLU A 465 15.34 -13.04 -18.81
N THR A 466 14.80 -12.05 -18.07
CA THR A 466 15.62 -11.07 -17.32
C THR A 466 15.30 -11.01 -15.83
N TRP A 467 14.28 -11.71 -15.32
CA TRP A 467 13.82 -11.60 -13.91
C TRP A 467 14.86 -11.88 -12.81
N ARG A 468 16.02 -12.46 -13.16
CA ARG A 468 17.13 -12.72 -12.23
C ARG A 468 18.29 -11.73 -12.36
N ARG A 469 18.19 -10.74 -13.24
CA ARG A 469 19.26 -9.79 -13.56
C ARG A 469 18.80 -8.36 -13.32
N THR A 470 19.74 -7.48 -13.02
CA THR A 470 19.48 -6.05 -12.81
C THR A 470 19.89 -5.19 -14.01
N ASP A 471 20.51 -5.77 -15.03
CA ASP A 471 21.01 -5.04 -16.20
C ASP A 471 19.94 -4.66 -17.22
N ALA A 472 18.71 -5.17 -17.06
CA ALA A 472 17.57 -4.82 -17.89
C ALA A 472 16.75 -3.63 -17.33
N GLU A 473 17.04 -3.15 -16.12
CA GLU A 473 16.24 -2.17 -15.38
C GLU A 473 16.00 -0.87 -16.17
N GLU A 474 17.06 -0.23 -16.68
CA GLU A 474 16.93 1.00 -17.48
C GLU A 474 16.07 0.78 -18.73
N ARG A 475 16.29 -0.34 -19.42
CA ARG A 475 15.52 -0.70 -20.62
C ARG A 475 14.05 -0.88 -20.28
N ARG A 476 13.72 -1.57 -19.18
CA ARG A 476 12.34 -1.79 -18.74
C ARG A 476 11.62 -0.50 -18.35
N TRP A 477 12.32 0.39 -17.64
CA TRP A 477 11.78 1.71 -17.31
C TRP A 477 11.43 2.49 -18.57
N LYS A 478 12.35 2.54 -19.54
CA LYS A 478 12.12 3.20 -20.83
C LYS A 478 11.01 2.55 -21.65
N GLU A 479 10.92 1.22 -21.67
CA GLU A 479 9.85 0.47 -22.35
C GLU A 479 8.47 0.77 -21.75
N PHE A 480 8.36 0.80 -20.41
CA PHE A 480 7.11 1.13 -19.74
C PHE A 480 6.60 2.51 -20.15
N TRP A 481 7.45 3.54 -20.03
CA TRP A 481 7.06 4.92 -20.34
C TRP A 481 6.87 5.20 -21.83
N ALA A 482 7.56 4.46 -22.71
CA ALA A 482 7.24 4.48 -24.13
C ALA A 482 5.83 3.95 -24.41
N GLY A 483 5.38 2.92 -23.67
CA GLY A 483 4.00 2.43 -23.71
C GLY A 483 2.97 3.47 -23.24
N GLU A 484 3.36 4.33 -22.29
CA GLU A 484 2.57 5.49 -21.84
C GLU A 484 2.68 6.71 -22.79
N GLY A 485 3.34 6.57 -23.93
CA GLY A 485 3.43 7.59 -24.98
C GLY A 485 4.51 8.66 -24.76
N LEU A 486 5.42 8.49 -23.80
CA LEU A 486 6.54 9.40 -23.63
C LEU A 486 7.68 9.08 -24.61
N PRO A 487 8.31 10.11 -25.24
CA PRO A 487 9.50 9.89 -26.06
C PRO A 487 10.69 9.48 -25.17
N SER A 488 11.62 8.70 -25.73
CA SER A 488 12.79 8.21 -25.00
C SER A 488 13.66 9.32 -24.39
N SER A 489 13.69 10.52 -25.00
CA SER A 489 14.41 11.68 -24.47
C SER A 489 13.75 12.29 -23.22
N ALA A 490 12.51 11.93 -22.91
CA ALA A 490 11.81 12.41 -21.71
C ALA A 490 11.96 11.46 -20.51
N VAL A 491 12.61 10.31 -20.69
CA VAL A 491 12.68 9.22 -19.71
C VAL A 491 14.14 8.89 -19.39
N MET A 492 14.53 9.13 -18.15
CA MET A 492 15.90 8.91 -17.67
C MET A 492 15.93 7.91 -16.51
N TYR A 493 17.06 7.20 -16.40
CA TYR A 493 17.38 6.28 -15.32
C TYR A 493 18.81 6.59 -14.85
N GLN A 494 19.02 6.63 -13.55
CA GLN A 494 20.33 6.81 -12.93
C GLN A 494 20.51 5.79 -11.81
N ARG A 495 21.71 5.24 -11.70
CA ARG A 495 22.08 4.31 -10.63
C ARG A 495 23.28 4.85 -9.88
N ASP A 496 23.09 5.06 -8.58
CA ASP A 496 24.04 5.69 -7.67
C ASP A 496 24.67 6.97 -8.25
N PRO A 497 23.87 7.92 -8.80
CA PRO A 497 24.43 9.13 -9.36
C PRO A 497 25.08 9.98 -8.26
N ASP A 498 26.23 10.59 -8.57
CA ASP A 498 26.70 11.71 -7.79
C ASP A 498 25.87 12.97 -8.12
N LEU A 499 26.12 14.06 -7.39
CA LEU A 499 25.39 15.31 -7.59
C LEU A 499 25.62 15.89 -9.00
N GLN A 500 26.81 15.72 -9.60
CA GLN A 500 27.08 16.28 -10.92
C GLN A 500 26.31 15.54 -12.02
N ALA A 501 26.32 14.20 -11.99
CA ALA A 501 25.55 13.38 -12.90
C ALA A 501 24.05 13.66 -12.78
N LEU A 502 23.56 13.94 -11.57
CA LEU A 502 22.19 14.38 -11.36
C LEU A 502 21.94 15.75 -12.00
N GLU A 503 22.78 16.76 -11.74
CA GLU A 503 22.64 18.10 -12.35
C GLU A 503 22.62 18.05 -13.88
N ASP A 504 23.45 17.21 -14.49
CA ASP A 504 23.47 17.03 -15.94
C ASP A 504 22.09 16.57 -16.47
N VAL A 505 21.43 15.65 -15.76
CA VAL A 505 20.06 15.21 -16.10
C VAL A 505 19.04 16.33 -15.86
N LEU A 506 19.13 17.03 -14.73
CA LEU A 506 18.18 18.09 -14.36
C LEU A 506 18.26 19.30 -15.29
N SER A 507 19.42 19.53 -15.91
CA SER A 507 19.62 20.60 -16.89
C SER A 507 18.85 20.37 -18.21
N ASP A 508 18.50 19.12 -18.53
CA ASP A 508 17.73 18.79 -19.72
C ASP A 508 16.23 18.98 -19.48
N GLY A 509 15.71 20.12 -19.94
CA GLY A 509 14.30 20.46 -19.79
C GLY A 509 13.29 19.50 -20.46
N ARG A 510 13.76 18.56 -21.29
CA ARG A 510 12.91 17.52 -21.90
C ARG A 510 12.60 16.37 -20.95
N VAL A 511 13.41 16.17 -19.91
CA VAL A 511 13.22 15.08 -18.96
C VAL A 511 11.94 15.34 -18.18
N ARG A 512 11.01 14.39 -18.28
CA ARG A 512 9.74 14.39 -17.55
C ARG A 512 9.68 13.31 -16.50
N VAL A 513 10.39 12.21 -16.71
CA VAL A 513 10.38 11.07 -15.81
C VAL A 513 11.80 10.62 -15.53
N LEU A 514 12.14 10.52 -14.25
CA LEU A 514 13.45 10.09 -13.79
C LEU A 514 13.30 8.97 -12.75
N ALA A 515 13.99 7.85 -12.95
CA ALA A 515 14.24 6.86 -11.89
C ALA A 515 15.68 7.01 -11.38
N VAL A 516 15.84 7.07 -10.06
CA VAL A 516 17.14 7.05 -9.37
C VAL A 516 17.18 5.84 -8.46
N VAL A 517 18.14 4.95 -8.66
CA VAL A 517 18.38 3.78 -7.80
C VAL A 517 19.59 4.06 -6.92
N LEU A 518 19.41 3.98 -5.59
CA LEU A 518 20.48 4.12 -4.60
C LEU A 518 20.74 2.77 -3.94
N THR A 519 21.91 2.18 -4.15
CA THR A 519 22.25 0.81 -3.71
C THR A 519 22.96 0.76 -2.35
N ILE A 520 23.14 1.92 -1.72
CA ILE A 520 24.00 2.06 -0.54
C ILE A 520 23.50 1.28 0.68
N VAL A 521 22.18 1.24 0.93
CA VAL A 521 21.62 0.53 2.09
C VAL A 521 21.81 -0.98 1.94
N ASP A 522 21.46 -1.55 0.79
CA ASP A 522 21.73 -2.96 0.45
C ASP A 522 23.23 -3.32 0.55
N ARG A 523 24.12 -2.46 0.03
CA ARG A 523 25.58 -2.65 0.17
C ARG A 523 26.04 -2.65 1.62
N ILE A 524 25.53 -1.74 2.45
CA ILE A 524 25.84 -1.69 3.89
C ILE A 524 25.34 -2.98 4.56
N MET A 525 24.10 -3.39 4.25
CA MET A 525 23.49 -4.62 4.78
C MET A 525 24.36 -5.85 4.48
N HIS A 526 24.77 -6.05 3.22
CA HIS A 526 25.59 -7.20 2.82
C HIS A 526 26.99 -7.20 3.48
N GLY A 527 27.53 -6.03 3.81
CA GLY A 527 28.79 -5.89 4.55
C GLY A 527 28.66 -6.02 6.08
N MET A 528 27.45 -6.19 6.61
CA MET A 528 27.19 -6.02 8.03
C MET A 528 27.64 -7.20 8.88
N GLN A 529 28.42 -6.91 9.93
CA GLN A 529 28.86 -7.90 10.93
C GLN A 529 28.20 -7.72 12.30
N LEU A 530 27.74 -6.51 12.61
CA LEU A 530 27.16 -6.14 13.91
C LEU A 530 25.62 -6.22 13.92
N GLY A 531 25.03 -6.97 12.98
CA GLY A 531 23.58 -7.11 12.84
C GLY A 531 22.87 -5.78 12.54
N THR A 532 21.57 -5.72 12.85
CA THR A 532 20.73 -4.54 12.57
C THR A 532 21.20 -3.28 13.28
N ALA A 533 21.78 -3.40 14.49
CA ALA A 533 22.34 -2.25 15.21
C ALA A 533 23.46 -1.55 14.42
N GLY A 534 24.39 -2.33 13.84
CA GLY A 534 25.44 -1.77 12.99
C GLY A 534 24.90 -1.17 11.68
N LEU A 535 23.83 -1.76 11.13
CA LEU A 535 23.14 -1.23 9.94
C LEU A 535 22.55 0.14 10.23
N HIS A 536 21.82 0.29 11.35
CA HIS A 536 21.25 1.57 11.78
C HIS A 536 22.31 2.65 11.92
N GLN A 537 23.47 2.33 12.51
CA GLN A 537 24.55 3.29 12.68
C GLN A 537 25.14 3.75 11.34
N GLN A 538 25.38 2.83 10.40
CA GLN A 538 25.93 3.17 9.09
C GLN A 538 24.93 3.93 8.20
N VAL A 539 23.65 3.56 8.27
CA VAL A 539 22.55 4.29 7.60
C VAL A 539 22.44 5.72 8.16
N ARG A 540 22.51 5.89 9.48
CA ARG A 540 22.55 7.21 10.13
C ARG A 540 23.74 8.04 9.68
N GLN A 541 24.94 7.44 9.67
CA GLN A 541 26.14 8.12 9.20
C GLN A 541 26.00 8.59 7.76
N TRP A 542 25.52 7.72 6.86
CA TRP A 542 25.28 8.09 5.47
C TRP A 542 24.26 9.21 5.32
N ALA A 543 23.13 9.16 6.04
CA ALA A 543 22.13 10.23 6.04
C ALA A 543 22.73 11.58 6.46
N GLY A 544 23.54 11.58 7.53
CA GLY A 544 24.20 12.77 8.07
C GLY A 544 25.25 13.41 7.12
N GLU A 545 25.69 12.72 6.06
CA GLU A 545 26.50 13.33 5.00
C GLU A 545 25.68 14.31 4.11
N GLY A 546 24.35 14.23 4.20
CA GLY A 546 23.39 15.13 3.56
C GLY A 546 23.27 14.96 2.04
N SER A 547 23.86 13.91 1.45
CA SER A 547 23.80 13.67 0.01
C SER A 547 22.37 13.41 -0.48
N LEU A 548 21.61 12.61 0.26
CA LEU A 548 20.20 12.32 -0.03
C LEU A 548 19.33 13.58 0.08
N GLY A 549 19.47 14.35 1.17
CA GLY A 549 18.73 15.60 1.36
C GLY A 549 18.98 16.61 0.23
N ARG A 550 20.25 16.80 -0.16
CA ARG A 550 20.62 17.66 -1.31
C ARG A 550 20.03 17.13 -2.63
N MET A 551 20.09 15.83 -2.88
CA MET A 551 19.49 15.22 -4.08
C MET A 551 17.98 15.50 -4.18
N VAL A 552 17.25 15.28 -3.09
CA VAL A 552 15.81 15.56 -3.02
C VAL A 552 15.52 17.04 -3.23
N GLN A 553 16.27 17.93 -2.58
CA GLN A 553 16.14 19.37 -2.76
C GLN A 553 16.34 19.78 -4.22
N ARG A 554 17.39 19.29 -4.89
CA ARG A 554 17.68 19.64 -6.28
C ARG A 554 16.61 19.13 -7.25
N LEU A 555 16.09 17.93 -7.04
CA LEU A 555 14.96 17.40 -7.82
C LEU A 555 13.72 18.30 -7.71
N ARG A 556 13.40 18.75 -6.50
CA ARG A 556 12.27 19.67 -6.26
C ARG A 556 12.47 21.02 -6.91
N GLU A 557 13.65 21.62 -6.76
CA GLU A 557 14.00 22.90 -7.40
C GLU A 557 13.92 22.82 -8.94
N ALA A 558 14.14 21.63 -9.51
CA ALA A 558 13.96 21.35 -10.93
C ALA A 558 12.50 21.02 -11.34
N GLY A 559 11.54 21.11 -10.41
CA GLY A 559 10.10 20.94 -10.63
C GLY A 559 9.60 19.50 -10.63
N PHE A 560 10.38 18.54 -10.12
CA PHE A 560 9.96 17.14 -10.05
C PHE A 560 9.07 16.87 -8.82
N ALA A 561 7.93 16.21 -9.03
CA ALA A 561 7.22 15.54 -7.96
C ALA A 561 8.00 14.28 -7.55
N CYS A 562 8.48 14.23 -6.31
CA CYS A 562 9.40 13.20 -5.85
C CYS A 562 8.69 12.11 -5.04
N TRP A 563 8.91 10.85 -5.41
CA TRP A 563 8.46 9.67 -4.68
C TRP A 563 9.66 8.81 -4.28
N LEU A 564 9.68 8.34 -3.04
CA LEU A 564 10.72 7.45 -2.52
C LEU A 564 10.12 6.12 -2.10
N THR A 565 10.79 5.03 -2.44
CA THR A 565 10.42 3.67 -2.08
C THR A 565 11.64 2.77 -1.93
N ALA A 566 11.42 1.53 -1.48
CA ALA A 566 12.38 0.44 -1.62
C ALA A 566 11.84 -0.64 -2.55
N ASP A 567 12.73 -1.51 -3.03
CA ASP A 567 12.38 -2.76 -3.71
C ASP A 567 12.11 -3.90 -2.72
N HIS A 568 12.88 -3.95 -1.63
CA HIS A 568 12.64 -4.77 -0.44
C HIS A 568 13.25 -4.11 0.79
N GLY A 569 12.88 -4.56 1.97
CA GLY A 569 13.60 -4.27 3.21
C GLY A 569 14.54 -5.41 3.60
N ASN A 570 14.81 -5.55 4.89
CA ASN A 570 15.75 -6.54 5.41
C ASN A 570 15.49 -6.87 6.89
N ILE A 571 15.99 -8.02 7.32
CA ILE A 571 15.90 -8.48 8.71
C ILE A 571 17.15 -9.24 9.13
N GLU A 572 17.49 -9.22 10.42
CA GLU A 572 18.53 -10.08 10.96
C GLU A 572 18.03 -11.54 11.11
N GLY A 573 18.61 -12.44 10.34
CA GLY A 573 18.27 -13.85 10.31
C GLY A 573 19.23 -14.72 11.11
N ALA A 574 18.69 -15.65 11.91
CA ALA A 574 19.47 -16.68 12.61
C ALA A 574 19.62 -17.96 11.78
N GLY A 575 20.83 -18.52 11.73
CA GLY A 575 21.15 -19.70 10.94
C GLY A 575 20.45 -20.98 11.38
N ILE A 576 19.76 -21.64 10.44
CA ILE A 576 19.12 -22.96 10.63
C ILE A 576 19.93 -24.11 10.03
N GLY A 577 21.12 -23.83 9.51
CA GLY A 577 21.94 -24.74 8.73
C GLY A 577 21.96 -24.36 7.25
N VAL A 578 22.99 -24.83 6.56
CA VAL A 578 23.14 -24.67 5.11
C VAL A 578 22.78 -25.99 4.46
N PRO A 579 21.82 -26.03 3.51
CA PRO A 579 21.52 -27.26 2.83
C PRO A 579 22.74 -27.84 2.10
N ARG A 580 22.90 -29.17 2.18
CA ARG A 580 24.05 -29.88 1.60
C ARG A 580 23.66 -30.52 0.28
N GLY A 581 24.61 -30.60 -0.65
CA GLY A 581 24.39 -31.25 -1.95
C GLY A 581 23.57 -30.43 -2.94
N GLU A 582 23.31 -29.14 -2.66
CA GLU A 582 22.58 -28.24 -3.55
C GLU A 582 23.27 -28.05 -4.91
N GLY A 583 24.60 -28.07 -5.00
CA GLY A 583 25.36 -28.14 -6.27
C GLY A 583 24.79 -27.30 -7.43
N VAL A 584 24.52 -27.96 -8.56
CA VAL A 584 23.87 -27.38 -9.77
C VAL A 584 22.33 -27.32 -9.62
N LEU A 585 21.79 -27.89 -8.53
CA LEU A 585 20.34 -28.01 -8.24
C LEU A 585 19.74 -26.73 -7.68
N VAL A 586 20.57 -25.84 -7.10
CA VAL A 586 20.19 -24.49 -6.69
C VAL A 586 20.83 -23.49 -7.64
N GLU A 587 19.99 -22.71 -8.31
CA GLU A 587 20.47 -21.73 -9.27
C GLU A 587 21.00 -20.46 -8.59
N ARG A 588 20.49 -20.11 -7.38
CA ARG A 588 21.03 -19.02 -6.57
C ARG A 588 20.87 -19.29 -5.07
N PRO A 589 21.97 -19.30 -4.28
CA PRO A 589 21.89 -19.36 -2.83
C PRO A 589 21.59 -17.96 -2.26
N GLY A 590 20.33 -17.67 -1.93
CA GLY A 590 19.93 -16.47 -1.16
C GLY A 590 19.87 -16.79 0.34
N GLN A 591 20.25 -15.91 1.24
CA GLN A 591 20.31 -16.29 2.67
C GLN A 591 18.93 -16.65 3.25
N ARG A 592 17.83 -16.10 2.72
CA ARG A 592 16.45 -16.40 3.16
C ARG A 592 15.60 -17.17 2.14
N VAL A 593 16.10 -17.41 0.93
CA VAL A 593 15.38 -18.14 -0.12
C VAL A 593 16.31 -19.00 -0.95
N ARG A 594 15.83 -20.19 -1.31
CA ARG A 594 16.43 -21.06 -2.32
C ARG A 594 15.50 -21.14 -3.53
N VAL A 595 16.09 -21.06 -4.72
CA VAL A 595 15.38 -21.10 -6.01
C VAL A 595 15.78 -22.37 -6.74
N TYR A 596 14.78 -23.15 -7.13
CA TYR A 596 14.91 -24.42 -7.85
C TYR A 596 14.10 -24.37 -9.15
N THR A 597 14.54 -25.12 -10.17
CA THR A 597 13.79 -25.37 -11.42
C THR A 597 13.07 -26.71 -11.45
N ASP A 598 13.33 -27.56 -10.45
CA ASP A 598 12.71 -28.88 -10.32
C ASP A 598 12.08 -29.02 -8.93
N PRO A 599 10.77 -29.35 -8.84
CA PRO A 599 10.08 -29.47 -7.57
C PRO A 599 10.62 -30.62 -6.70
N HIS A 600 11.22 -31.66 -7.28
CA HIS A 600 11.82 -32.77 -6.53
C HIS A 600 13.05 -32.31 -5.75
N PHE A 601 13.91 -31.45 -6.32
CA PHE A 601 15.07 -30.92 -5.58
C PHE A 601 14.65 -30.01 -4.45
N ARG A 602 13.62 -29.16 -4.66
CA ARG A 602 13.02 -28.38 -3.58
C ARG A 602 12.52 -29.29 -2.46
N GLN A 603 11.81 -30.36 -2.80
CA GLN A 603 11.26 -31.30 -1.81
C GLN A 603 12.37 -32.00 -1.01
N GLN A 604 13.43 -32.48 -1.68
CA GLN A 604 14.56 -33.14 -1.02
C GLN A 604 15.26 -32.21 -0.01
N VAL A 605 15.36 -30.91 -0.31
CA VAL A 605 15.92 -29.94 0.64
C VAL A 605 14.91 -29.62 1.75
N HIS A 606 13.62 -29.52 1.44
CA HIS A 606 12.59 -29.31 2.45
C HIS A 606 12.53 -30.45 3.48
N GLU A 607 12.77 -31.71 3.08
CA GLU A 607 12.88 -32.85 4.00
C GLU A 607 14.06 -32.71 4.98
N GLN A 608 15.14 -32.02 4.59
CA GLN A 608 16.28 -31.71 5.46
C GLN A 608 15.99 -30.51 6.38
N PHE A 609 15.10 -29.61 5.97
CA PHE A 609 14.72 -28.40 6.69
C PHE A 609 13.18 -28.31 6.76
N PRO A 610 12.51 -29.17 7.56
CA PRO A 610 11.06 -29.24 7.60
C PRO A 610 10.40 -27.95 8.11
N GLN A 611 11.15 -27.12 8.83
CA GLN A 611 10.73 -25.78 9.24
C GLN A 611 10.70 -24.75 8.10
N ALA A 612 11.40 -25.01 6.99
CA ALA A 612 11.39 -24.11 5.83
C ALA A 612 10.04 -24.17 5.12
N LEU A 613 9.65 -23.07 4.49
CA LEU A 613 8.37 -22.98 3.81
C LEU A 613 8.53 -23.30 2.32
N ALA A 614 7.96 -24.42 1.88
CA ALA A 614 7.91 -24.82 0.47
C ALA A 614 6.72 -24.16 -0.26
N TRP A 615 6.81 -22.86 -0.50
CA TRP A 615 5.76 -22.07 -1.13
C TRP A 615 6.33 -21.18 -2.24
N THR A 616 5.59 -21.02 -3.33
CA THR A 616 5.98 -20.18 -4.47
C THR A 616 4.82 -19.23 -4.78
N PRO A 617 5.01 -17.91 -4.65
CA PRO A 617 3.98 -16.94 -4.97
C PRO A 617 3.71 -16.92 -6.47
N GLU A 618 2.47 -16.62 -6.84
CA GLU A 618 2.11 -16.38 -8.24
C GLU A 618 2.82 -15.14 -8.80
N GLY A 619 2.97 -15.08 -10.12
CA GLY A 619 3.63 -13.98 -10.81
C GLY A 619 5.12 -14.19 -11.09
N LEU A 620 5.68 -15.33 -10.71
CA LEU A 620 7.01 -15.78 -11.13
C LEU A 620 6.93 -16.57 -12.45
N PRO A 621 8.04 -16.69 -13.20
CA PRO A 621 8.09 -17.54 -14.38
C PRO A 621 7.76 -19.01 -14.11
N ASP A 622 7.26 -19.69 -15.14
CA ASP A 622 6.94 -21.12 -15.06
C ASP A 622 8.16 -21.96 -14.69
N GLY A 623 7.93 -23.01 -13.90
CA GLY A 623 8.98 -23.92 -13.45
C GLY A 623 9.84 -23.38 -12.30
N VAL A 624 9.53 -22.22 -11.74
CA VAL A 624 10.21 -21.70 -10.54
C VAL A 624 9.61 -22.32 -9.29
N HIS A 625 10.47 -22.83 -8.41
CA HIS A 625 10.08 -23.41 -7.13
C HIS A 625 10.94 -22.82 -6.01
N LEU A 626 10.30 -22.18 -5.04
CA LEU A 626 10.99 -21.55 -3.91
C LEU A 626 10.91 -22.39 -2.64
N LEU A 627 11.98 -22.34 -1.85
CA LEU A 627 12.02 -22.76 -0.45
C LEU A 627 12.49 -21.57 0.40
N LEU A 628 11.65 -21.13 1.33
CA LEU A 628 11.83 -19.91 2.11
C LEU A 628 12.21 -20.24 3.55
N ALA A 629 13.15 -19.51 4.14
CA ALA A 629 13.43 -19.62 5.56
C ALA A 629 12.27 -19.00 6.37
N PRO A 630 11.82 -19.65 7.47
CA PRO A 630 10.66 -19.18 8.23
C PRO A 630 11.02 -18.01 9.15
N GLY A 631 10.08 -17.07 9.35
CA GLY A 631 10.20 -15.93 10.27
C GLY A 631 11.59 -15.29 10.27
N ARG A 632 12.23 -15.22 11.43
CA ARG A 632 13.57 -14.59 11.61
C ARG A 632 14.74 -15.55 11.37
N LYS A 633 14.57 -16.59 10.55
CA LYS A 633 15.61 -17.56 10.24
C LYS A 633 16.25 -17.34 8.87
N ALA A 634 17.42 -17.95 8.67
CA ALA A 634 18.15 -17.91 7.41
C ALA A 634 18.92 -19.22 7.19
N PHE A 635 19.13 -19.62 5.93
CA PHE A 635 19.95 -20.77 5.54
C PHE A 635 21.45 -20.46 5.69
N LEU A 636 21.86 -20.21 6.92
CA LEU A 636 23.23 -19.93 7.38
C LEU A 636 23.69 -21.04 8.32
N PRO A 637 25.00 -21.20 8.57
CA PRO A 637 25.48 -22.14 9.58
C PRO A 637 24.83 -21.88 10.95
N LEU A 638 24.58 -22.94 11.71
CA LEU A 638 24.03 -22.83 13.07
C LEU A 638 24.88 -21.90 13.92
N GLY A 639 24.23 -21.03 14.71
CA GLY A 639 24.89 -20.04 15.57
C GLY A 639 25.42 -18.79 14.83
N ARG A 640 25.27 -18.72 13.50
CA ARG A 640 25.55 -17.48 12.75
C ARG A 640 24.30 -16.62 12.61
N ARG A 641 24.50 -15.31 12.58
CA ARG A 641 23.50 -14.29 12.27
C ARG A 641 24.02 -13.42 11.13
N ALA A 642 23.11 -12.94 10.30
CA ALA A 642 23.41 -11.93 9.28
C ALA A 642 22.15 -11.11 9.00
N VAL A 643 22.34 -9.85 8.59
CA VAL A 643 21.23 -9.07 8.02
C VAL A 643 21.04 -9.51 6.57
N CYS A 644 19.81 -9.84 6.22
CA CYS A 644 19.51 -10.51 4.96
C CYS A 644 18.10 -10.22 4.48
N HIS A 645 17.83 -10.60 3.24
CA HIS A 645 16.57 -10.41 2.53
C HIS A 645 16.24 -11.65 1.68
N GLY A 646 15.07 -11.64 1.02
CA GLY A 646 14.58 -12.70 0.13
C GLY A 646 13.44 -13.56 0.72
N GLY A 647 13.10 -13.36 1.99
CA GLY A 647 12.05 -14.07 2.71
C GLY A 647 10.71 -13.33 2.72
N LEU A 648 9.89 -13.66 3.73
CA LEU A 648 8.54 -13.16 3.92
C LEU A 648 8.38 -12.26 5.16
N ALA A 649 9.49 -11.83 5.77
CA ALA A 649 9.39 -11.09 7.02
C ALA A 649 8.69 -9.75 6.84
N LEU A 650 8.04 -9.24 7.89
CA LEU A 650 7.31 -7.97 7.81
C LEU A 650 8.24 -6.84 7.35
N GLU A 651 9.44 -6.74 7.93
CA GLU A 651 10.45 -5.74 7.59
C GLU A 651 11.07 -5.94 6.20
N GLU A 652 10.99 -7.14 5.61
CA GLU A 652 11.43 -7.38 4.24
C GLU A 652 10.37 -6.98 3.21
N VAL A 653 9.11 -7.27 3.51
CA VAL A 653 8.02 -7.19 2.54
C VAL A 653 7.34 -5.83 2.58
N VAL A 654 7.12 -5.23 3.76
CA VAL A 654 6.45 -3.93 3.85
C VAL A 654 7.48 -2.82 3.85
N VAL A 655 7.54 -2.09 2.74
CA VAL A 655 8.55 -1.06 2.46
C VAL A 655 7.91 0.34 2.42
N PRO A 656 8.69 1.40 2.71
CA PRO A 656 8.18 2.78 2.68
C PRO A 656 7.72 3.16 1.26
N TRP A 657 6.63 3.93 1.18
CA TRP A 657 6.14 4.61 -0.02
C TRP A 657 5.86 6.06 0.33
N ILE A 658 6.79 6.95 -0.03
CA ILE A 658 6.85 8.30 0.52
C ILE A 658 6.73 9.31 -0.61
N ARG A 659 5.84 10.29 -0.46
CA ARG A 659 5.86 11.50 -1.28
C ARG A 659 6.71 12.53 -0.57
N LEU A 660 7.81 12.93 -1.20
CA LEU A 660 8.71 13.94 -0.64
C LEU A 660 8.22 15.33 -1.02
N GLY A 661 8.13 16.19 -0.01
CA GLY A 661 7.66 17.57 -0.14
C GLY A 661 8.70 18.51 -0.60
#